data_AF-A0A2N3DR87-F1
#
_entry.id   AF-A0A2N3DR87-F1
#
_cell.length_a   1.000
_cell.length_b   1.000
_cell.length_c   1.000
_cell.angle_alpha   90.00
_cell.angle_beta   90.00
_cell.angle_gamma   90.00
#
_symmetry.space_group_name_H-M   'P 1'
#
loop_
_entity.id
_entity.type
_entity.pdbx_description
1 polymer ?
#
loop_
_entity_poly.entity_id
_entity_poly.type
_entity_poly.pdbx_seq_one_letter_code
_entity_poly.pdbx_strand_id
1 'polypeptide(L)'
;RLPKARVLYASATGASEVNNLAYAVRLGLWGPETAFASREAFISEIRAGGIAAMELVARDLKATGLYMARALSFAGVEYDILRHELTPEQVTVYDTYADAWAIIHRNLEAALEQTGIVDDLDGSTLNSGAKAAARSRFESCKQRFFGQVLLSMKLPTIISAVEQHLAEGKSVVLQLVTTAESILNRRLGELSAEERAELDIELSPLEYCLDYLTRAFPTRQMEVYTDDTGEQHSRPMSDEHGNPVTNPQAEAARADLIEHICALPPIKAALDALLERFGHDNVAEVTGRSKRIVPAAGGHQKIETRTVRSAQADAAAFMDGTKRILIFSDAGGTGRSYHASLDVPNQQQRVHLLLEPGWRADRAIQGLGRTHRTHQASAPLFRPVTTDCKGELRFTSTIARRLDSLGALTRGQRQTGGQNLFDPADNLESEYAKAALVTWFHLLVAGKLTSTTLADFEERTGLALLDADGVIKEDLPPIQRWLNRLLALPIGHQNVIFDEFLALVETRVAAARDAGTLDIGVETMQVETATILEDTLLRTDPVSGATSHLLTIEVARRRNPVSLERALKLASADNTAVFLRNGRSGKVALKTRARSGMTEEGTPVPRVELLRPTRREFPREHDLFETAWEPCDKSVFAAAWSGEADEAANTVDTEIIRIATGLLLPIWSALPSDHLAVNRIVDAEGTSWLGRMVFPEHVGKLLKDLGVEAPSPLSPSETLRAIQGGGSIALVRPVPCELKRFRVNGSWRIEIAGAPASQLAWFKSLGCFTEVIQYRTRLFVPTEKAEAIIAKLTDIPL
;
A
#
# COMPACT_ATOMS: atom_id res chain seq x y z
N ARG A 1 -0.80 -28.84 26.14
CA ARG A 1 -0.25 -30.06 25.49
C ARG A 1 -1.38 -30.68 24.68
N LEU A 2 -1.14 -31.15 23.44
CA LEU A 2 -2.15 -31.75 22.54
C LEU A 2 -1.86 -33.25 22.33
N PRO A 3 -2.08 -34.12 23.35
CA PRO A 3 -1.59 -35.51 23.35
C PRO A 3 -2.27 -36.42 22.31
N LYS A 4 -3.40 -35.99 21.73
CA LYS A 4 -4.13 -36.73 20.69
C LYS A 4 -3.85 -36.22 19.27
N ALA A 5 -3.08 -35.14 19.10
CA ALA A 5 -2.78 -34.59 17.79
C ALA A 5 -1.79 -35.52 17.05
N ARG A 6 -2.20 -36.03 15.89
CA ARG A 6 -1.33 -36.86 15.03
C ARG A 6 -0.35 -36.03 14.20
N VAL A 7 -0.70 -34.79 13.91
CA VAL A 7 0.11 -33.83 13.15
C VAL A 7 -0.06 -32.47 13.80
N LEU A 8 1.03 -31.72 13.96
CA LEU A 8 1.02 -30.35 14.45
C LEU A 8 1.79 -29.47 13.47
N TYR A 9 1.10 -28.47 12.92
CA TYR A 9 1.73 -27.44 12.11
C TYR A 9 2.13 -26.27 13.02
N ALA A 10 3.39 -25.85 12.95
CA ALA A 10 3.89 -24.69 13.70
C ALA A 10 4.50 -23.69 12.72
N SER A 11 4.11 -22.42 12.82
CA SER A 11 4.69 -21.34 12.05
C SER A 11 4.67 -20.04 12.84
N ALA A 12 5.75 -19.27 12.73
CA ALA A 12 5.85 -17.94 13.29
C ALA A 12 4.97 -16.91 12.54
N THR A 13 4.54 -17.22 11.32
CA THR A 13 3.82 -16.31 10.40
C THR A 13 2.63 -16.98 9.72
N GLY A 14 2.07 -18.05 10.30
CA GLY A 14 1.15 -18.96 9.60
C GLY A 14 -0.09 -18.31 8.99
N ALA A 15 -0.60 -17.22 9.58
CA ALA A 15 -1.78 -16.52 9.10
C ALA A 15 -1.50 -15.15 8.46
N SER A 16 -0.24 -14.80 8.16
CA SER A 16 0.08 -13.45 7.67
C SER A 16 -0.10 -13.28 6.15
N GLU A 17 0.03 -14.35 5.38
CA GLU A 17 -0.28 -14.41 3.95
C GLU A 17 -1.00 -15.75 3.69
N VAL A 18 -1.96 -15.80 2.75
CA VAL A 18 -2.72 -17.03 2.48
C VAL A 18 -1.82 -18.21 2.09
N ASN A 19 -0.71 -17.93 1.39
CA ASN A 19 0.28 -18.92 1.00
C ASN A 19 0.97 -19.58 2.21
N ASN A 20 1.00 -18.92 3.37
CA ASN A 20 1.56 -19.49 4.59
C ASN A 20 0.69 -20.62 5.17
N LEU A 21 -0.55 -20.79 4.70
CA LEU A 21 -1.39 -21.96 5.04
C LEU A 21 -1.30 -23.07 3.99
N ALA A 22 -0.67 -22.84 2.85
CA ALA A 22 -0.66 -23.79 1.73
C ALA A 22 0.00 -25.14 2.06
N TYR A 23 0.94 -25.16 3.01
CA TYR A 23 1.58 -26.40 3.47
C TYR A 23 0.73 -27.20 4.47
N ALA A 24 -0.28 -26.56 5.07
CA ALA A 24 -1.13 -27.15 6.10
C ALA A 24 -2.30 -27.93 5.48
N VAL A 25 -1.98 -28.83 4.55
CA VAL A 25 -2.94 -29.52 3.67
C VAL A 25 -4.00 -30.36 4.41
N ARG A 26 -3.73 -30.73 5.69
CA ARG A 26 -4.64 -31.52 6.53
C ARG A 26 -5.64 -30.68 7.33
N LEU A 27 -5.64 -29.35 7.15
CA LEU A 27 -6.63 -28.48 7.80
C LEU A 27 -8.01 -28.53 7.14
N GLY A 28 -8.15 -29.15 5.96
CA GLY A 28 -9.43 -29.22 5.25
C GLY A 28 -9.87 -27.87 4.67
N LEU A 29 -8.90 -27.02 4.29
CA LEU A 29 -9.17 -25.70 3.69
C LEU A 29 -9.58 -25.77 2.22
N TRP A 30 -9.26 -26.87 1.53
CA TRP A 30 -9.62 -27.12 0.13
C TRP A 30 -9.75 -28.61 -0.14
N GLY A 31 -10.39 -28.98 -1.25
CA GLY A 31 -10.64 -30.35 -1.68
C GLY A 31 -12.10 -30.79 -1.49
N PRO A 32 -12.39 -32.09 -1.62
CA PRO A 32 -13.75 -32.62 -1.48
C PRO A 32 -14.39 -32.20 -0.16
N GLU A 33 -15.69 -31.87 -0.20
CA GLU A 33 -16.49 -31.43 0.96
C GLU A 33 -16.11 -30.05 1.56
N THR A 34 -15.26 -29.28 0.87
CA THR A 34 -14.91 -27.90 1.25
C THR A 34 -15.48 -26.89 0.25
N ALA A 35 -15.52 -25.61 0.61
CA ALA A 35 -15.98 -24.56 -0.31
C ALA A 35 -15.01 -24.26 -1.46
N PHE A 36 -13.76 -24.76 -1.38
CA PHE A 36 -12.71 -24.50 -2.36
C PHE A 36 -12.26 -25.79 -3.02
N ALA A 37 -12.48 -25.92 -4.34
CA ALA A 37 -12.18 -27.16 -5.07
C ALA A 37 -10.68 -27.51 -5.07
N SER A 38 -9.80 -26.51 -5.10
CA SER A 38 -8.34 -26.68 -5.14
C SER A 38 -7.61 -25.66 -4.27
N ARG A 39 -6.32 -25.91 -4.04
CA ARG A 39 -5.42 -24.98 -3.34
C ARG A 39 -5.35 -23.64 -4.08
N GLU A 40 -5.27 -23.68 -5.41
CA GLU A 40 -5.18 -22.51 -6.26
C GLU A 40 -6.46 -21.67 -6.17
N ALA A 41 -7.63 -22.31 -6.13
CA ALA A 41 -8.92 -21.63 -5.92
C ALA A 41 -8.97 -20.95 -4.54
N PHE A 42 -8.61 -21.67 -3.47
CA PHE A 42 -8.52 -21.11 -2.12
C PHE A 42 -7.59 -19.88 -2.06
N ILE A 43 -6.38 -20.00 -2.60
CA ILE A 43 -5.41 -18.89 -2.61
C ILE A 43 -5.95 -17.70 -3.39
N SER A 44 -6.54 -17.94 -4.57
CA SER A 44 -7.05 -16.88 -5.45
C SER A 44 -8.22 -16.13 -4.80
N GLU A 45 -9.23 -16.85 -4.32
CA GLU A 45 -10.46 -16.26 -3.76
C GLU A 45 -10.21 -15.54 -2.43
N ILE A 46 -9.41 -16.14 -1.53
CA ILE A 46 -9.03 -15.47 -0.28
C ILE A 46 -8.13 -14.27 -0.55
N ARG A 47 -7.25 -14.33 -1.56
CA ARG A 47 -6.43 -13.17 -1.96
C ARG A 47 -7.30 -12.06 -2.56
N ALA A 48 -8.32 -12.40 -3.35
CA ALA A 48 -9.29 -11.44 -3.88
C ALA A 48 -10.10 -10.76 -2.77
N GLY A 49 -10.45 -11.49 -1.69
CA GLY A 49 -11.03 -10.91 -0.47
C GLY A 49 -10.04 -10.17 0.45
N GLY A 50 -8.77 -10.08 0.05
CA GLY A 50 -7.72 -9.31 0.73
C GLY A 50 -7.35 -9.80 2.14
N ILE A 51 -6.81 -8.88 2.95
CA ILE A 51 -6.42 -9.15 4.35
C ILE A 51 -7.63 -9.55 5.20
N ALA A 52 -8.81 -9.06 4.81
CA ALA A 52 -10.10 -9.26 5.47
C ALA A 52 -10.54 -10.72 5.44
N ALA A 53 -10.47 -11.34 4.26
CA ALA A 53 -10.72 -12.77 4.10
C ALA A 53 -9.69 -13.62 4.87
N MET A 54 -8.44 -13.19 4.95
CA MET A 54 -7.41 -13.90 5.72
C MET A 54 -7.68 -13.88 7.23
N GLU A 55 -8.14 -12.75 7.76
CA GLU A 55 -8.58 -12.62 9.15
C GLU A 55 -9.75 -13.57 9.45
N LEU A 56 -10.70 -13.67 8.53
CA LEU A 56 -11.83 -14.58 8.63
C LEU A 56 -11.40 -16.05 8.60
N VAL A 57 -10.48 -16.43 7.71
CA VAL A 57 -9.89 -17.79 7.69
C VAL A 57 -9.28 -18.12 9.05
N ALA A 58 -8.49 -17.20 9.61
CA ALA A 58 -7.84 -17.41 10.91
C ALA A 58 -8.86 -17.52 12.05
N ARG A 59 -9.94 -16.73 12.03
CA ARG A 59 -11.04 -16.81 13.00
C ARG A 59 -11.77 -18.14 12.90
N ASP A 60 -12.14 -18.57 11.70
CA ASP A 60 -12.90 -19.80 11.47
C ASP A 60 -12.08 -21.03 11.86
N LEU A 61 -10.78 -21.03 11.58
CA LEU A 61 -9.86 -22.07 12.06
C LEU A 61 -9.74 -22.07 13.60
N LYS A 62 -9.82 -20.92 14.28
CA LYS A 62 -9.88 -20.87 15.76
C LYS A 62 -11.20 -21.42 16.28
N ALA A 63 -12.32 -21.04 15.67
CA ALA A 63 -13.67 -21.47 16.07
C ALA A 63 -13.85 -22.99 15.94
N THR A 64 -13.23 -23.59 14.92
CA THR A 64 -13.20 -25.05 14.72
C THR A 64 -12.16 -25.78 15.57
N GLY A 65 -11.36 -25.05 16.37
CA GLY A 65 -10.31 -25.61 17.23
C GLY A 65 -9.06 -26.09 16.48
N LEU A 66 -8.94 -25.80 15.18
CA LEU A 66 -7.84 -26.22 14.31
C LEU A 66 -6.63 -25.26 14.35
N TYR A 67 -6.83 -24.04 14.85
CA TYR A 67 -5.78 -23.01 14.89
C TYR A 67 -5.69 -22.34 16.26
N MET A 68 -4.46 -22.20 16.75
CA MET A 68 -4.14 -21.45 17.96
C MET A 68 -3.01 -20.48 17.62
N ALA A 69 -3.20 -19.20 17.93
CA ALA A 69 -2.19 -18.17 17.76
C ALA A 69 -2.06 -17.37 19.05
N ARG A 70 -0.82 -17.07 19.45
CA ARG A 70 -0.52 -16.11 20.51
C ARG A 70 0.17 -14.91 19.87
N ALA A 71 -0.39 -13.73 20.11
CA ALA A 71 0.06 -12.48 19.52
C ALA A 71 0.55 -11.52 20.60
N LEU A 72 1.61 -10.78 20.29
CA LEU A 72 2.04 -9.68 21.15
C LEU A 72 1.02 -8.55 21.14
N SER A 73 0.88 -7.85 22.26
CA SER A 73 0.11 -6.60 22.29
C SER A 73 0.89 -5.48 21.69
N PHE A 74 0.28 -4.75 20.77
CA PHE A 74 0.79 -3.46 20.29
C PHE A 74 0.14 -2.28 21.03
N ALA A 75 -0.62 -2.54 22.10
CA ALA A 75 -1.11 -1.48 22.97
C ALA A 75 0.08 -0.70 23.56
N GLY A 76 0.03 0.63 23.44
CA GLY A 76 1.11 1.53 23.87
C GLY A 76 2.29 1.64 22.90
N VAL A 77 2.31 0.90 21.79
CA VAL A 77 3.33 1.12 20.73
C VAL A 77 2.98 2.39 19.96
N GLU A 78 3.94 3.30 19.89
CA GLU A 78 3.82 4.54 19.14
C GLU A 78 4.43 4.40 17.75
N TYR A 79 3.87 5.11 16.77
CA TYR A 79 4.33 5.15 15.40
C TYR A 79 4.47 6.60 14.97
N ASP A 80 5.64 6.97 14.44
CA ASP A 80 5.88 8.32 13.94
C ASP A 80 6.86 8.32 12.76
N ILE A 81 6.46 8.84 11.62
CA ILE A 81 7.31 8.85 10.41
C ILE A 81 8.34 9.96 10.56
N LEU A 82 9.62 9.59 10.53
CA LEU A 82 10.71 10.56 10.46
C LEU A 82 10.96 10.90 8.98
N ARG A 83 10.40 12.01 8.51
CA ARG A 83 10.59 12.49 7.14
C ARG A 83 11.81 13.41 7.03
N HIS A 84 12.67 13.13 6.07
CA HIS A 84 13.73 14.04 5.62
C HIS A 84 13.24 14.79 4.38
N GLU A 85 13.34 16.12 4.40
CA GLU A 85 13.09 16.95 3.22
C GLU A 85 14.42 17.13 2.49
N LEU A 86 14.47 16.70 1.23
CA LEU A 86 15.67 16.86 0.42
C LEU A 86 15.98 18.33 0.20
N THR A 87 17.19 18.73 0.55
CA THR A 87 17.70 20.08 0.28
C THR A 87 17.96 20.27 -1.23
N PRO A 88 17.96 21.52 -1.73
CA PRO A 88 18.27 21.79 -3.14
C PRO A 88 19.63 21.24 -3.60
N GLU A 89 20.62 21.24 -2.70
CA GLU A 89 21.94 20.64 -2.96
C GLU A 89 21.86 19.12 -3.10
N GLN A 90 21.13 18.44 -2.21
CA GLN A 90 20.93 16.99 -2.32
C GLN A 90 20.16 16.62 -3.59
N VAL A 91 19.15 17.42 -3.99
CA VAL A 91 18.46 17.23 -5.27
C VAL A 91 19.42 17.35 -6.44
N THR A 92 20.30 18.36 -6.43
CA THR A 92 21.31 18.54 -7.49
C THR A 92 22.26 17.34 -7.57
N VAL A 93 22.74 16.84 -6.43
CA VAL A 93 23.59 15.63 -6.38
C VAL A 93 22.83 14.42 -6.91
N TYR A 94 21.57 14.23 -6.48
CA TYR A 94 20.74 13.13 -6.94
C TYR A 94 20.53 13.16 -8.46
N ASP A 95 20.16 14.31 -9.00
CA ASP A 95 19.87 14.51 -10.42
C ASP A 95 21.12 14.31 -11.28
N THR A 96 22.28 14.77 -10.79
CA THR A 96 23.59 14.51 -11.42
C THR A 96 23.83 12.99 -11.58
N TYR A 97 23.53 12.21 -10.55
CA TYR A 97 23.63 10.76 -10.63
C TYR A 97 22.55 10.14 -11.52
N ALA A 98 21.31 10.64 -11.51
CA ALA A 98 20.25 10.18 -12.41
C ALA A 98 20.65 10.31 -13.88
N ASP A 99 21.21 11.47 -14.25
CA ASP A 99 21.70 11.69 -15.61
C ASP A 99 22.91 10.82 -15.96
N ALA A 100 23.85 10.62 -15.02
CA ALA A 100 24.97 9.71 -15.22
C ALA A 100 24.52 8.26 -15.46
N TRP A 101 23.51 7.77 -14.74
CA TRP A 101 22.93 6.45 -14.96
C TRP A 101 22.17 6.33 -16.29
N ALA A 102 21.59 7.43 -16.80
CA ALA A 102 21.03 7.46 -18.15
C ALA A 102 22.12 7.33 -19.23
N ILE A 103 23.29 7.96 -19.03
CA ILE A 103 24.46 7.78 -19.90
C ILE A 103 24.92 6.32 -19.89
N ILE A 104 25.04 5.69 -18.70
CA ILE A 104 25.42 4.28 -18.60
C ILE A 104 24.41 3.39 -19.32
N HIS A 105 23.11 3.68 -19.21
CA HIS A 105 22.07 2.91 -19.88
C HIS A 105 22.21 2.95 -21.41
N ARG A 106 22.42 4.14 -22.00
CA ARG A 106 22.68 4.28 -23.44
C ARG A 106 23.93 3.51 -23.88
N ASN A 107 25.01 3.61 -23.12
CA ASN A 107 26.25 2.90 -23.41
C ASN A 107 26.10 1.39 -23.27
N LEU A 108 25.26 0.91 -22.33
CA LEU A 108 24.93 -0.50 -22.22
C LEU A 108 24.26 -1.00 -23.50
N GLU A 109 23.24 -0.29 -24.00
CA GLU A 109 22.55 -0.70 -25.24
C GLU A 109 23.50 -0.68 -26.44
N ALA A 110 24.32 0.36 -26.59
CA ALA A 110 25.35 0.42 -27.63
C ALA A 110 26.40 -0.71 -27.49
N ALA A 111 26.80 -1.06 -26.27
CA ALA A 111 27.73 -2.16 -26.03
C ALA A 111 27.12 -3.53 -26.39
N LEU A 112 25.81 -3.73 -26.22
CA LEU A 112 25.12 -4.95 -26.63
C LEU A 112 25.13 -5.11 -28.17
N GLU A 113 25.00 -4.03 -28.91
CA GLU A 113 25.15 -3.99 -30.37
C GLU A 113 26.61 -4.26 -30.78
N GLN A 114 27.56 -3.48 -30.25
CA GLN A 114 28.98 -3.60 -30.57
C GLN A 114 29.56 -5.00 -30.28
N THR A 115 29.07 -5.66 -29.23
CA THR A 115 29.52 -7.01 -28.87
C THR A 115 28.83 -8.12 -29.67
N GLY A 116 27.83 -7.83 -30.50
CA GLY A 116 27.08 -8.82 -31.28
C GLY A 116 26.07 -9.62 -30.46
N ILE A 117 25.60 -9.09 -29.33
CA ILE A 117 24.46 -9.65 -28.57
C ILE A 117 23.13 -9.24 -29.23
N VAL A 118 23.12 -8.03 -29.81
CA VAL A 118 22.06 -7.48 -30.65
C VAL A 118 22.68 -7.20 -32.02
N ASP A 119 21.95 -7.50 -33.09
CA ASP A 119 22.36 -7.16 -34.44
C ASP A 119 22.29 -5.64 -34.65
N ASP A 120 23.33 -5.04 -35.23
CA ASP A 120 23.45 -3.60 -35.40
C ASP A 120 22.69 -3.05 -36.62
N LEU A 121 22.29 -3.91 -37.55
CA LEU A 121 21.60 -3.54 -38.78
C LEU A 121 20.08 -3.62 -38.65
N ASP A 122 19.56 -4.69 -38.05
CA ASP A 122 18.11 -4.91 -37.92
C ASP A 122 17.58 -4.89 -36.47
N GLY A 123 18.46 -4.78 -35.47
CA GLY A 123 18.10 -4.70 -34.05
C GLY A 123 17.62 -6.03 -33.46
N SER A 124 17.71 -7.13 -34.21
CA SER A 124 17.32 -8.46 -33.74
C SER A 124 18.21 -8.94 -32.60
N THR A 125 17.65 -9.74 -31.70
CA THR A 125 18.39 -10.21 -30.51
C THR A 125 19.06 -11.55 -30.79
N LEU A 126 20.36 -11.52 -31.09
CA LEU A 126 21.18 -12.69 -31.40
C LEU A 126 21.47 -13.57 -30.17
N ASN A 127 21.45 -12.99 -28.96
CA ASN A 127 21.56 -13.75 -27.72
C ASN A 127 20.64 -13.19 -26.62
N SER A 128 19.42 -13.73 -26.57
CA SER A 128 18.36 -13.30 -25.63
C SER A 128 18.75 -13.52 -24.16
N GLY A 129 19.46 -14.60 -23.85
CA GLY A 129 19.96 -14.91 -22.51
C GLY A 129 20.99 -13.90 -22.02
N ALA A 130 21.97 -13.55 -22.86
CA ALA A 130 23.00 -12.56 -22.53
C ALA A 130 22.39 -11.16 -22.35
N LYS A 131 21.49 -10.74 -23.25
CA LYS A 131 20.76 -9.47 -23.16
C LYS A 131 19.96 -9.36 -21.86
N ALA A 132 19.17 -10.39 -21.54
CA ALA A 132 18.37 -10.42 -20.31
C ALA A 132 19.25 -10.39 -19.04
N ALA A 133 20.36 -11.13 -19.03
CA ALA A 133 21.30 -11.14 -17.92
C ALA A 133 21.98 -9.78 -17.72
N ALA A 134 22.43 -9.12 -18.79
CA ALA A 134 23.06 -7.81 -18.74
C ALA A 134 22.10 -6.74 -18.18
N ARG A 135 20.88 -6.65 -18.73
CA ARG A 135 19.84 -5.71 -18.26
C ARG A 135 19.43 -5.99 -16.81
N SER A 136 19.28 -7.25 -16.42
CA SER A 136 18.93 -7.62 -15.04
C SER A 136 19.98 -7.18 -14.02
N ARG A 137 21.27 -7.40 -14.33
CA ARG A 137 22.39 -6.96 -13.47
C ARG A 137 22.47 -5.44 -13.37
N PHE A 138 22.34 -4.74 -14.50
CA PHE A 138 22.32 -3.27 -14.55
C PHE A 138 21.23 -2.70 -13.64
N GLU A 139 20.01 -3.17 -13.82
CA GLU A 139 18.83 -2.64 -13.11
C GLU A 139 18.85 -2.96 -11.62
N SER A 140 19.37 -4.12 -11.24
CA SER A 140 19.59 -4.49 -9.84
C SER A 140 20.70 -3.66 -9.19
N CYS A 141 21.71 -3.25 -9.96
CA CYS A 141 22.76 -2.35 -9.47
C CYS A 141 22.22 -0.93 -9.27
N LYS A 142 21.54 -0.38 -10.29
CA LYS A 142 20.93 0.95 -10.28
C LYS A 142 20.01 1.15 -9.07
N GLN A 143 19.09 0.21 -8.83
CA GLN A 143 18.18 0.28 -7.67
C GLN A 143 18.90 0.28 -6.32
N ARG A 144 19.94 -0.55 -6.16
CA ARG A 144 20.74 -0.59 -4.92
C ARG A 144 21.49 0.72 -4.72
N PHE A 145 22.07 1.26 -5.78
CA PHE A 145 22.79 2.54 -5.75
C PHE A 145 21.88 3.67 -5.26
N PHE A 146 20.75 3.93 -5.92
CA PHE A 146 19.83 5.01 -5.53
C PHE A 146 19.22 4.82 -4.13
N GLY A 147 18.97 3.57 -3.71
CA GLY A 147 18.56 3.29 -2.33
C GLY A 147 19.61 3.73 -1.30
N GLN A 148 20.91 3.50 -1.59
CA GLN A 148 21.99 3.96 -0.72
C GLN A 148 22.22 5.48 -0.79
N VAL A 149 22.02 6.10 -1.95
CA VAL A 149 22.07 7.56 -2.09
C VAL A 149 21.02 8.21 -1.19
N LEU A 150 19.76 7.76 -1.26
CA LEU A 150 18.69 8.26 -0.40
C LEU A 150 18.97 8.00 1.08
N LEU A 151 19.51 6.83 1.43
CA LEU A 151 19.90 6.55 2.81
C LEU A 151 20.98 7.52 3.32
N SER A 152 21.98 7.82 2.48
CA SER A 152 23.03 8.79 2.80
C SER A 152 22.45 10.19 2.98
N MET A 153 21.52 10.60 2.11
CA MET A 153 20.84 11.89 2.20
C MET A 153 20.04 12.05 3.49
N LYS A 154 19.45 10.99 4.03
CA LYS A 154 18.71 11.01 5.31
C LYS A 154 19.61 11.20 6.54
N LEU A 155 20.92 11.01 6.44
CA LEU A 155 21.84 10.99 7.59
C LEU A 155 21.73 12.22 8.51
N PRO A 156 21.63 13.47 8.01
CA PRO A 156 21.51 14.63 8.89
C PRO A 156 20.28 14.56 9.81
N THR A 157 19.13 14.18 9.25
CA THR A 157 17.88 14.00 10.03
C THR A 157 17.97 12.82 10.98
N ILE A 158 18.59 11.70 10.55
CA ILE A 158 18.80 10.52 11.41
C ILE A 158 19.68 10.89 12.60
N ILE A 159 20.84 11.52 12.36
CA ILE A 159 21.80 11.91 13.39
C ILE A 159 21.13 12.84 14.40
N SER A 160 20.45 13.88 13.93
CA SER A 160 19.72 14.81 14.79
C SER A 160 18.67 14.10 15.64
N ALA A 161 17.93 13.15 15.07
CA ALA A 161 16.95 12.37 15.81
C ALA A 161 17.60 11.48 16.87
N VAL A 162 18.71 10.80 16.54
CA VAL A 162 19.45 9.97 17.52
C VAL A 162 19.90 10.83 18.71
N GLU A 163 20.52 11.98 18.44
CA GLU A 163 21.00 12.90 19.48
C GLU A 163 19.86 13.38 20.39
N GLN A 164 18.72 13.75 19.79
CA GLN A 164 17.53 14.16 20.52
C GLN A 164 17.02 13.04 21.45
N HIS A 165 16.82 11.82 20.93
CA HIS A 165 16.30 10.72 21.75
C HIS A 165 17.24 10.31 22.88
N LEU A 166 18.56 10.39 22.64
CA LEU A 166 19.54 10.14 23.69
C LEU A 166 19.46 11.20 24.80
N ALA A 167 19.26 12.47 24.45
CA ALA A 167 19.06 13.56 25.39
C ALA A 167 17.74 13.40 26.19
N GLU A 168 16.70 12.85 25.57
CA GLU A 168 15.41 12.51 26.21
C GLU A 168 15.49 11.24 27.10
N GLY A 169 16.67 10.66 27.32
CA GLY A 169 16.81 9.47 28.17
C GLY A 169 16.32 8.16 27.52
N LYS A 170 16.17 8.12 26.19
CA LYS A 170 15.74 6.94 25.44
C LYS A 170 16.93 6.19 24.82
N SER A 171 16.76 4.91 24.48
CA SER A 171 17.78 4.12 23.78
C SER A 171 17.38 3.93 22.32
N VAL A 172 18.32 4.11 21.40
CA VAL A 172 18.05 4.14 19.95
C VAL A 172 18.49 2.83 19.31
N VAL A 173 17.62 2.29 18.45
CA VAL A 173 17.89 1.11 17.63
C VAL A 173 17.73 1.48 16.17
N LEU A 174 18.78 1.31 15.37
CA LEU A 174 18.78 1.56 13.94
C LEU A 174 18.80 0.24 13.17
N GLN A 175 17.82 0.06 12.29
CA GLN A 175 17.75 -1.10 11.39
C GLN A 175 18.15 -0.69 9.98
N LEU A 176 19.15 -1.38 9.44
CA LEU A 176 19.63 -1.23 8.07
C LEU A 176 19.81 -2.58 7.38
N VAL A 177 19.81 -2.59 6.05
CA VAL A 177 19.97 -3.80 5.24
C VAL A 177 21.40 -3.87 4.71
N THR A 178 21.92 -2.75 4.22
CA THR A 178 23.22 -2.69 3.54
C THR A 178 24.35 -2.28 4.49
N THR A 179 25.36 -3.12 4.64
CA THR A 179 26.47 -2.92 5.60
C THR A 179 27.81 -2.52 4.94
N ALA A 180 27.84 -2.37 3.61
CA ALA A 180 29.07 -2.20 2.82
C ALA A 180 30.14 -3.29 3.02
N GLU A 181 29.80 -4.45 3.58
CA GLU A 181 30.78 -5.51 3.88
C GLU A 181 31.47 -6.07 2.63
N SER A 182 30.72 -6.35 1.57
CA SER A 182 31.26 -6.88 0.31
C SER A 182 32.24 -5.90 -0.35
N ILE A 183 31.92 -4.61 -0.26
CA ILE A 183 32.74 -3.49 -0.75
C ILE A 183 34.06 -3.47 0.02
N LEU A 184 33.99 -3.44 1.35
CA LEU A 184 35.17 -3.45 2.21
C LEU A 184 36.06 -4.68 1.97
N ASN A 185 35.47 -5.88 1.93
CA ASN A 185 36.25 -7.11 1.73
C ASN A 185 36.96 -7.15 0.38
N ARG A 186 36.33 -6.62 -0.68
CA ARG A 186 36.93 -6.50 -2.00
C ARG A 186 38.11 -5.52 -1.97
N ARG A 187 37.90 -4.29 -1.48
CA ARG A 187 38.97 -3.29 -1.38
C ARG A 187 40.18 -3.84 -0.65
N LEU A 188 39.96 -4.46 0.51
CA LEU A 188 41.03 -5.08 1.29
C LEU A 188 41.78 -6.22 0.57
N GLY A 189 41.14 -6.88 -0.39
CA GLY A 189 41.77 -7.92 -1.22
C GLY A 189 42.57 -7.36 -2.40
N GLU A 190 42.31 -6.12 -2.80
CA GLU A 190 42.96 -5.44 -3.94
C GLU A 190 44.17 -4.60 -3.49
N LEU A 191 44.31 -4.30 -2.19
CA LEU A 191 45.43 -3.53 -1.67
C LEU A 191 46.78 -4.25 -1.80
N SER A 192 47.78 -3.52 -2.27
CA SER A 192 49.20 -3.88 -2.19
C SER A 192 49.72 -3.89 -0.74
N ALA A 193 50.95 -4.37 -0.54
CA ALA A 193 51.59 -4.38 0.78
C ALA A 193 51.81 -2.95 1.33
N GLU A 194 52.08 -1.99 0.45
CA GLU A 194 52.30 -0.58 0.79
C GLU A 194 50.98 0.12 1.17
N GLU A 195 49.94 -0.02 0.34
CA GLU A 195 48.60 0.55 0.64
C GLU A 195 47.96 -0.07 1.88
N ARG A 196 48.34 -1.30 2.23
CA ARG A 196 47.88 -1.95 3.47
C ARG A 196 48.61 -1.44 4.72
N ALA A 197 49.80 -0.87 4.57
CA ALA A 197 50.53 -0.23 5.66
C ALA A 197 49.96 1.18 5.97
N GLU A 198 49.54 1.90 4.93
CA GLU A 198 48.90 3.22 5.01
C GLU A 198 47.44 3.15 4.57
N LEU A 199 46.62 2.47 5.39
CA LEU A 199 45.20 2.30 5.09
C LEU A 199 44.46 3.64 5.05
N ASP A 200 43.90 3.94 3.88
CA ASP A 200 42.93 5.02 3.66
C ASP A 200 41.81 4.53 2.73
N ILE A 201 40.75 4.01 3.33
CA ILE A 201 39.59 3.48 2.60
C ILE A 201 38.38 4.32 2.95
N GLU A 202 37.75 4.91 1.94
CA GLU A 202 36.43 5.52 2.06
C GLU A 202 35.39 4.60 1.41
N LEU A 203 34.43 4.12 2.20
CA LEU A 203 33.35 3.28 1.70
C LEU A 203 32.24 4.16 1.11
N SER A 204 32.02 3.99 -0.20
CA SER A 204 31.03 4.74 -0.95
C SER A 204 30.06 3.83 -1.71
N PRO A 205 28.75 4.15 -1.76
CA PRO A 205 27.81 3.51 -2.66
C PRO A 205 28.22 3.53 -4.14
N LEU A 206 29.07 4.49 -4.55
CA LEU A 206 29.66 4.56 -5.89
C LEU A 206 30.33 3.25 -6.31
N GLU A 207 30.88 2.52 -5.34
CA GLU A 207 31.55 1.25 -5.57
C GLU A 207 30.64 0.13 -6.10
N TYR A 208 29.31 0.24 -5.94
CA TYR A 208 28.39 -0.66 -6.62
C TYR A 208 28.39 -0.42 -8.14
N CYS A 209 28.40 0.86 -8.54
CA CYS A 209 28.47 1.25 -9.95
C CYS A 209 29.80 0.83 -10.56
N LEU A 210 30.91 1.12 -9.89
CA LEU A 210 32.26 0.75 -10.36
C LEU A 210 32.41 -0.77 -10.50
N ASP A 211 31.91 -1.56 -9.55
CA ASP A 211 31.94 -3.02 -9.64
C ASP A 211 31.15 -3.55 -10.82
N TYR A 212 29.96 -2.98 -11.06
CA TYR A 212 29.14 -3.31 -12.21
C TYR A 212 29.88 -2.97 -13.52
N LEU A 213 30.42 -1.76 -13.64
CA LEU A 213 31.13 -1.32 -14.84
C LEU A 213 32.33 -2.23 -15.12
N THR A 214 33.13 -2.55 -14.12
CA THR A 214 34.34 -3.37 -14.29
C THR A 214 34.04 -4.84 -14.59
N ARG A 215 33.03 -5.44 -13.96
CA ARG A 215 32.83 -6.90 -13.97
C ARG A 215 31.65 -7.38 -14.82
N ALA A 216 30.68 -6.52 -15.10
CA ALA A 216 29.40 -6.92 -15.70
C ALA A 216 29.00 -6.10 -16.93
N PHE A 217 29.63 -4.95 -17.17
CA PHE A 217 29.42 -4.20 -18.41
C PHE A 217 29.85 -5.05 -19.62
N PRO A 218 29.04 -5.16 -20.69
CA PRO A 218 29.37 -6.00 -21.83
C PRO A 218 30.60 -5.48 -22.58
N THR A 219 31.73 -6.18 -22.46
CA THR A 219 32.93 -5.93 -23.27
C THR A 219 33.41 -7.16 -24.03
N ARG A 220 32.78 -8.32 -23.80
CA ARG A 220 33.14 -9.60 -24.42
C ARG A 220 32.62 -9.63 -25.85
N GLN A 221 33.49 -9.84 -26.83
CA GLN A 221 33.06 -10.00 -28.23
C GLN A 221 32.32 -11.32 -28.42
N MET A 222 31.20 -11.29 -29.15
CA MET A 222 30.47 -12.47 -29.59
C MET A 222 30.78 -12.76 -31.06
N GLU A 223 30.77 -14.04 -31.42
CA GLU A 223 30.78 -14.51 -32.79
C GLU A 223 29.36 -14.96 -33.18
N VAL A 224 28.89 -14.54 -34.35
CA VAL A 224 27.60 -14.93 -34.90
C VAL A 224 27.73 -16.29 -35.59
N TYR A 225 26.80 -17.19 -35.31
CA TYR A 225 26.68 -18.47 -35.98
C TYR A 225 25.23 -18.72 -36.37
N THR A 226 25.03 -19.47 -37.44
CA THR A 226 23.71 -19.93 -37.87
C THR A 226 23.50 -21.33 -37.32
N ASP A 227 22.36 -21.57 -36.69
CA ASP A 227 22.00 -22.90 -36.21
C ASP A 227 21.40 -23.79 -37.32
N ASP A 228 21.04 -25.01 -36.95
CA ASP A 228 20.46 -25.99 -37.87
C ASP A 228 19.06 -25.59 -38.40
N THR A 229 18.42 -24.56 -37.81
CA THR A 229 17.12 -24.03 -38.24
C THR A 229 17.23 -22.86 -39.21
N GLY A 230 18.46 -22.34 -39.43
CA GLY A 230 18.72 -21.16 -40.25
C GLY A 230 18.61 -19.84 -39.48
N GLU A 231 18.39 -19.89 -38.16
CA GLU A 231 18.32 -18.71 -37.30
C GLU A 231 19.72 -18.27 -36.87
N GLN A 232 19.95 -16.95 -36.79
CA GLN A 232 21.22 -16.40 -36.36
C GLN A 232 21.26 -16.26 -34.83
N HIS A 233 22.35 -16.77 -34.24
CA HIS A 233 22.62 -16.66 -32.82
C HIS A 233 24.05 -16.18 -32.60
N SER A 234 24.35 -15.68 -31.40
CA SER A 234 25.72 -15.33 -31.04
C SER A 234 26.24 -16.06 -29.80
N ARG A 235 27.53 -16.41 -29.81
CA ARG A 235 28.22 -17.08 -28.70
C ARG A 235 29.55 -16.38 -28.38
N PRO A 236 30.11 -16.52 -27.17
CA PRO A 236 31.36 -15.84 -26.81
C PRO A 236 32.53 -16.25 -27.72
N MET A 237 33.15 -15.27 -28.38
CA MET A 237 34.28 -15.49 -29.28
C MET A 237 35.54 -15.87 -28.50
N SER A 238 36.33 -16.83 -28.97
CA SER A 238 37.64 -17.14 -28.37
C SER A 238 38.72 -17.02 -29.43
N ASP A 239 39.92 -16.58 -29.03
CA ASP A 239 41.06 -16.53 -29.94
C ASP A 239 41.59 -17.95 -30.25
N GLU A 240 42.61 -18.03 -31.10
CA GLU A 240 43.25 -19.31 -31.50
C GLU A 240 43.84 -20.11 -30.33
N HIS A 241 44.07 -19.47 -29.19
CA HIS A 241 44.61 -20.07 -27.96
C HIS A 241 43.50 -20.37 -26.93
N GLY A 242 42.23 -20.14 -27.27
CA GLY A 242 41.08 -20.33 -26.38
C GLY A 242 40.87 -19.20 -25.38
N ASN A 243 41.57 -18.06 -25.52
CA ASN A 243 41.41 -16.93 -24.62
C ASN A 243 40.19 -16.07 -24.98
N PRO A 244 39.61 -15.37 -23.99
CA PRO A 244 38.58 -14.38 -24.23
C PRO A 244 38.99 -13.18 -25.09
N VAL A 245 38.39 -13.02 -26.28
CA VAL A 245 38.37 -11.78 -27.08
C VAL A 245 37.44 -10.70 -26.46
N THR A 246 37.94 -9.46 -26.36
CA THR A 246 37.19 -8.26 -25.95
C THR A 246 36.97 -7.29 -27.12
N ASN A 247 35.93 -6.47 -27.04
CA ASN A 247 35.64 -5.41 -28.00
C ASN A 247 36.31 -4.09 -27.55
N PRO A 248 37.26 -3.52 -28.32
CA PRO A 248 37.99 -2.32 -27.91
C PRO A 248 37.11 -1.07 -27.71
N GLN A 249 36.04 -0.90 -28.50
CA GLN A 249 35.13 0.25 -28.37
C GLN A 249 34.32 0.16 -27.08
N ALA A 250 33.81 -1.03 -26.76
CA ALA A 250 33.10 -1.27 -25.51
C ALA A 250 34.02 -1.10 -24.28
N GLU A 251 35.31 -1.46 -24.40
CA GLU A 251 36.29 -1.23 -23.32
C GLU A 251 36.61 0.26 -23.11
N ALA A 252 36.73 1.03 -24.20
CA ALA A 252 36.90 2.48 -24.12
C ALA A 252 35.66 3.14 -23.48
N ALA A 253 34.45 2.79 -23.94
CA ALA A 253 33.20 3.30 -23.35
C ALA A 253 33.10 2.99 -21.84
N ARG A 254 33.48 1.77 -21.43
CA ARG A 254 33.55 1.41 -20.00
C ARG A 254 34.53 2.30 -19.23
N ALA A 255 35.71 2.58 -19.78
CA ALA A 255 36.72 3.42 -19.13
C ALA A 255 36.22 4.87 -18.96
N ASP A 256 35.62 5.45 -20.00
CA ASP A 256 35.06 6.80 -19.96
C ASP A 256 33.93 6.92 -18.92
N LEU A 257 33.07 5.89 -18.82
CA LEU A 257 32.02 5.83 -17.80
C LEU A 257 32.60 5.77 -16.38
N ILE A 258 33.67 5.01 -16.16
CA ILE A 258 34.35 4.93 -14.87
C ILE A 258 34.94 6.29 -14.50
N GLU A 259 35.64 6.95 -15.43
CA GLU A 259 36.20 8.29 -15.22
C GLU A 259 35.11 9.30 -14.84
N HIS A 260 34.02 9.35 -15.61
CA HIS A 260 32.91 10.26 -15.37
C HIS A 260 32.28 10.04 -13.99
N ILE A 261 31.98 8.79 -13.62
CA ILE A 261 31.33 8.44 -12.35
C ILE A 261 32.25 8.76 -11.15
N CYS A 262 33.55 8.54 -11.27
CA CYS A 262 34.53 8.88 -10.23
C CYS A 262 34.68 10.39 -10.01
N ALA A 263 34.31 11.23 -10.98
CA ALA A 263 34.32 12.68 -10.85
C ALA A 263 33.08 13.26 -10.13
N LEU A 264 32.07 12.44 -9.85
CA LEU A 264 30.81 12.88 -9.23
C LEU A 264 30.93 13.05 -7.70
N PRO A 265 30.05 13.86 -7.08
CA PRO A 265 30.14 14.18 -5.65
C PRO A 265 30.14 12.95 -4.75
N PRO A 266 31.05 12.83 -3.77
CA PRO A 266 31.18 11.62 -2.97
C PRO A 266 29.91 11.34 -2.14
N ILE A 267 29.55 10.06 -2.05
CA ILE A 267 28.44 9.58 -1.22
C ILE A 267 29.01 8.72 -0.11
N LYS A 268 28.66 9.04 1.13
CA LYS A 268 29.14 8.28 2.30
C LYS A 268 28.23 7.09 2.60
N ALA A 269 28.82 5.94 2.90
CA ALA A 269 28.07 4.78 3.40
C ALA A 269 27.48 5.07 4.79
N ALA A 270 26.19 4.77 4.97
CA ALA A 270 25.45 5.22 6.16
C ALA A 270 25.92 4.58 7.46
N LEU A 271 26.26 3.29 7.46
CA LEU A 271 26.77 2.60 8.65
C LEU A 271 28.08 3.26 9.13
N ASP A 272 29.02 3.48 8.21
CA ASP A 272 30.32 4.08 8.53
C ASP A 272 30.17 5.55 8.94
N ALA A 273 29.26 6.32 8.31
CA ALA A 273 28.94 7.68 8.74
C ALA A 273 28.39 7.74 10.18
N LEU A 274 27.51 6.80 10.55
CA LEU A 274 26.97 6.71 11.91
C LEU A 274 28.05 6.29 12.93
N LEU A 275 28.90 5.33 12.58
CA LEU A 275 30.01 4.89 13.43
C LEU A 275 31.05 6.00 13.63
N GLU A 276 31.33 6.80 12.60
CA GLU A 276 32.22 7.95 12.69
C GLU A 276 31.62 9.05 13.56
N ARG A 277 30.33 9.36 13.40
CA ARG A 277 29.64 10.40 14.20
C ARG A 277 29.56 10.06 15.68
N PHE A 278 29.16 8.83 16.00
CA PHE A 278 28.88 8.43 17.38
C PHE A 278 30.04 7.70 18.06
N GLY A 279 31.00 7.20 17.29
CA GLY A 279 32.13 6.42 17.79
C GLY A 279 31.79 4.95 18.06
N HIS A 280 32.76 4.08 17.79
CA HIS A 280 32.65 2.63 17.97
C HIS A 280 32.38 2.20 19.42
N ASP A 281 32.79 3.02 20.40
CA ASP A 281 32.60 2.75 21.82
C ASP A 281 31.18 3.05 22.31
N ASN A 282 30.44 3.93 21.64
CA ASN A 282 29.06 4.28 22.01
C ASN A 282 28.00 3.50 21.21
N VAL A 283 28.39 2.90 20.09
CA VAL A 283 27.51 2.16 19.18
C VAL A 283 27.71 0.66 19.34
N ALA A 284 26.62 -0.05 19.67
CA ALA A 284 26.54 -1.50 19.64
C ALA A 284 26.26 -1.96 18.20
N GLU A 285 27.28 -2.48 17.52
CA GLU A 285 27.15 -2.93 16.14
C GLU A 285 26.75 -4.41 16.11
N VAL A 286 25.56 -4.75 15.60
CA VAL A 286 25.07 -6.13 15.46
C VAL A 286 24.72 -6.41 13.99
N THR A 287 25.70 -6.15 13.14
CA THR A 287 25.63 -6.30 11.67
C THR A 287 26.31 -7.61 11.23
N GLY A 288 26.15 -7.94 9.94
CA GLY A 288 26.86 -9.07 9.31
C GLY A 288 28.37 -8.87 9.12
N ARG A 289 28.89 -7.64 9.32
CA ARG A 289 30.30 -7.31 9.04
C ARG A 289 31.28 -8.15 9.85
N SER A 290 32.14 -8.86 9.13
CA SER A 290 33.32 -9.55 9.67
C SER A 290 34.52 -8.62 9.92
N LYS A 291 34.53 -7.42 9.32
CA LYS A 291 35.59 -6.41 9.48
C LYS A 291 35.00 -5.00 9.49
N ARG A 292 35.66 -4.10 10.21
CA ARG A 292 35.36 -2.65 10.16
C ARG A 292 36.63 -1.81 10.16
N ILE A 293 36.48 -0.58 9.68
CA ILE A 293 37.50 0.44 9.67
C ILE A 293 37.34 1.22 10.97
N VAL A 294 38.41 1.31 11.77
CA VAL A 294 38.44 2.13 12.98
C VAL A 294 39.53 3.19 12.86
N PRO A 295 39.26 4.44 13.31
CA PRO A 295 40.30 5.46 13.34
C PRO A 295 41.39 5.08 14.35
N ALA A 296 42.64 5.28 13.97
CA ALA A 296 43.82 5.13 14.82
C ALA A 296 44.43 6.51 15.15
N ALA A 297 45.34 6.53 16.12
CA ALA A 297 46.06 7.75 16.49
C ALA A 297 46.82 8.32 15.27
N GLY A 298 46.75 9.65 15.08
CA GLY A 298 47.43 10.33 13.97
C GLY A 298 46.63 10.41 12.66
N GLY A 299 45.36 9.99 12.63
CA GLY A 299 44.50 10.07 11.43
C GLY A 299 44.56 8.85 10.53
N HIS A 300 45.40 7.86 10.84
CA HIS A 300 45.47 6.59 10.11
C HIS A 300 44.24 5.72 10.37
N GLN A 301 43.92 4.83 9.43
CA GLN A 301 42.89 3.81 9.62
C GLN A 301 43.49 2.48 10.07
N LYS A 302 42.74 1.71 10.85
CA LYS A 302 43.06 0.33 11.21
C LYS A 302 41.88 -0.58 10.95
N ILE A 303 42.17 -1.83 10.58
CA ILE A 303 41.14 -2.86 10.43
C ILE A 303 40.94 -3.57 11.77
N GLU A 304 39.69 -3.65 12.20
CA GLU A 304 39.28 -4.49 13.32
C GLU A 304 38.47 -5.68 12.80
N THR A 305 38.88 -6.89 13.19
CA THR A 305 38.13 -8.12 12.90
C THR A 305 36.99 -8.28 13.90
N ARG A 306 35.80 -8.56 13.39
CA ARG A 306 34.59 -8.77 14.18
C ARG A 306 34.18 -10.24 14.11
N THR A 307 33.74 -10.77 15.25
CA THR A 307 33.29 -12.15 15.38
C THR A 307 31.85 -12.19 15.91
N VAL A 308 31.23 -13.37 15.89
CA VAL A 308 29.93 -13.58 16.54
C VAL A 308 29.99 -13.20 18.04
N ARG A 309 31.14 -13.41 18.69
CA ARG A 309 31.36 -13.03 20.09
C ARG A 309 31.42 -11.51 20.27
N SER A 310 32.04 -10.79 19.34
CA SER A 310 32.04 -9.32 19.33
C SER A 310 30.61 -8.77 19.24
N ALA A 311 29.79 -9.32 18.34
CA ALA A 311 28.38 -8.94 18.21
C ALA A 311 27.54 -9.29 19.45
N GLN A 312 27.86 -10.39 20.16
CA GLN A 312 27.23 -10.72 21.45
C GLN A 312 27.62 -9.73 22.54
N ALA A 313 28.89 -9.31 22.60
CA ALA A 313 29.35 -8.31 23.55
C ALA A 313 28.70 -6.95 23.29
N ASP A 314 28.60 -6.51 22.03
CA ASP A 314 27.89 -5.28 21.66
C ASP A 314 26.40 -5.34 22.04
N ALA A 315 25.73 -6.47 21.78
CA ALA A 315 24.34 -6.65 22.18
C ALA A 315 24.17 -6.64 23.70
N ALA A 316 25.06 -7.26 24.46
CA ALA A 316 25.04 -7.24 25.92
C ALA A 316 25.27 -5.81 26.44
N ALA A 317 26.27 -5.10 25.91
CA ALA A 317 26.54 -3.70 26.26
C ALA A 317 25.33 -2.79 26.02
N PHE A 318 24.55 -3.03 24.97
CA PHE A 318 23.29 -2.32 24.73
C PHE A 318 22.22 -2.64 25.79
N MET A 319 22.07 -3.91 26.14
CA MET A 319 21.09 -4.35 27.15
C MET A 319 21.48 -3.93 28.58
N ASP A 320 22.77 -3.76 28.85
CA ASP A 320 23.31 -3.22 30.11
C ASP A 320 23.23 -1.70 30.16
N GLY A 321 23.07 -1.03 29.01
CA GLY A 321 22.95 0.42 28.91
C GLY A 321 24.29 1.17 28.85
N THR A 322 25.41 0.43 28.79
CA THR A 322 26.74 1.01 28.58
C THR A 322 26.90 1.56 27.16
N LYS A 323 26.18 0.98 26.19
CA LYS A 323 25.94 1.56 24.87
C LYS A 323 24.45 1.86 24.71
N ARG A 324 24.08 3.07 24.27
CA ARG A 324 22.67 3.48 24.10
C ARG A 324 22.20 3.55 22.65
N ILE A 325 23.10 3.27 21.71
CA ILE A 325 22.82 3.18 20.28
C ILE A 325 23.11 1.75 19.84
N LEU A 326 22.16 1.09 19.19
CA LEU A 326 22.37 -0.22 18.57
C LEU A 326 22.05 -0.16 17.08
N ILE A 327 22.97 -0.63 16.23
CA ILE A 327 22.76 -0.75 14.79
C ILE A 327 22.76 -2.22 14.42
N PHE A 328 21.72 -2.72 13.76
CA PHE A 328 21.67 -4.12 13.32
C PHE A 328 21.27 -4.28 11.87
N SER A 329 21.69 -5.41 11.29
CA SER A 329 21.22 -5.88 9.98
C SER A 329 20.54 -7.24 10.07
N ASP A 330 19.84 -7.64 9.00
CA ASP A 330 19.17 -8.94 8.91
C ASP A 330 20.12 -10.10 9.23
N ALA A 331 21.29 -10.11 8.57
CA ALA A 331 22.32 -11.13 8.75
C ALA A 331 22.91 -11.12 10.19
N GLY A 332 23.08 -9.94 10.79
CA GLY A 332 23.75 -9.77 12.06
C GLY A 332 22.88 -10.06 13.29
N GLY A 333 21.59 -9.72 13.28
CA GLY A 333 20.76 -9.84 14.49
C GLY A 333 19.80 -11.04 14.53
N THR A 334 19.96 -12.02 13.63
CA THR A 334 19.08 -13.21 13.61
C THR A 334 19.04 -13.89 14.98
N GLY A 335 17.83 -14.14 15.49
CA GLY A 335 17.61 -14.80 16.78
C GLY A 335 17.83 -13.93 18.02
N ARG A 336 18.12 -12.63 17.90
CA ARG A 336 18.38 -11.73 19.03
C ARG A 336 17.20 -10.83 19.37
N SER A 337 17.22 -10.33 20.61
CA SER A 337 16.18 -9.47 21.17
C SER A 337 16.81 -8.25 21.86
N TYR A 338 16.26 -7.08 21.57
CA TYR A 338 16.77 -5.77 22.00
C TYR A 338 15.69 -4.93 22.71
N HIS A 339 14.52 -5.52 22.98
CA HIS A 339 13.45 -4.88 23.75
C HIS A 339 13.93 -4.44 25.13
N ALA A 340 13.26 -3.45 25.72
CA ALA A 340 13.51 -3.00 27.09
C ALA A 340 12.99 -4.06 28.08
N SER A 341 13.66 -5.21 28.20
CA SER A 341 13.24 -6.30 29.10
C SER A 341 13.26 -5.85 30.56
N LEU A 342 12.30 -6.30 31.36
CA LEU A 342 12.32 -6.14 32.82
C LEU A 342 13.50 -6.87 33.48
N ASP A 343 14.11 -7.83 32.77
CA ASP A 343 15.23 -8.64 33.27
C ASP A 343 16.60 -8.01 33.02
N VAL A 344 16.68 -6.85 32.35
CA VAL A 344 17.97 -6.20 32.03
C VAL A 344 18.06 -4.80 32.64
N PRO A 345 19.28 -4.26 32.85
CA PRO A 345 19.46 -2.92 33.42
C PRO A 345 18.91 -1.80 32.52
N ASN A 346 19.14 -1.87 31.20
CA ASN A 346 18.66 -0.85 30.29
C ASN A 346 17.17 -1.03 29.98
N GLN A 347 16.32 -0.39 30.78
CA GLN A 347 14.86 -0.40 30.62
C GLN A 347 14.32 0.85 29.91
N GLN A 348 15.18 1.68 29.33
CA GLN A 348 14.77 2.89 28.62
C GLN A 348 13.88 2.58 27.41
N GLN A 349 12.95 3.47 27.06
CA GLN A 349 12.14 3.31 25.86
C GLN A 349 13.02 3.10 24.61
N ARG A 350 12.67 2.10 23.80
CA ARG A 350 13.37 1.82 22.53
C ARG A 350 12.79 2.68 21.43
N VAL A 351 13.60 3.57 20.86
CA VAL A 351 13.26 4.29 19.62
C VAL A 351 13.86 3.52 18.46
N HIS A 352 13.01 2.84 17.70
CA HIS A 352 13.42 2.03 16.56
C HIS A 352 13.34 2.87 15.28
N LEU A 353 14.49 3.30 14.77
CA LEU A 353 14.62 3.95 13.47
C LEU A 353 14.78 2.89 12.38
N LEU A 354 13.73 2.71 11.56
CA LEU A 354 13.78 1.83 10.41
C LEU A 354 14.33 2.62 9.22
N LEU A 355 15.65 2.53 9.00
CA LEU A 355 16.34 3.32 7.98
C LEU A 355 16.14 2.74 6.57
N GLU A 356 16.21 1.41 6.50
CA GLU A 356 15.96 0.64 5.30
C GLU A 356 14.92 -0.46 5.62
N PRO A 357 13.70 -0.35 5.10
CA PRO A 357 12.69 -1.40 5.25
C PRO A 357 13.03 -2.69 4.48
N GLY A 358 13.96 -2.60 3.51
CA GLY A 358 14.18 -3.62 2.50
C GLY A 358 12.99 -3.75 1.54
N TRP A 359 13.21 -4.44 0.41
CA TRP A 359 12.20 -4.66 -0.63
C TRP A 359 11.07 -5.61 -0.21
N ARG A 360 11.27 -6.31 0.91
CA ARG A 360 10.40 -7.34 1.46
C ARG A 360 9.96 -6.90 2.84
N ALA A 361 8.76 -6.33 2.92
CA ALA A 361 8.26 -5.75 4.16
C ALA A 361 8.05 -6.80 5.29
N ASP A 362 8.14 -8.11 5.02
CA ASP A 362 8.18 -9.19 6.01
C ASP A 362 9.49 -9.17 6.81
N ARG A 363 10.60 -8.80 6.16
CA ARG A 363 11.89 -8.64 6.83
C ARG A 363 11.92 -7.39 7.71
N ALA A 364 11.35 -6.27 7.23
CA ALA A 364 11.15 -5.06 8.05
C ALA A 364 10.43 -5.38 9.36
N ILE A 365 9.30 -6.09 9.27
CA ILE A 365 8.47 -6.52 10.41
C ILE A 365 9.26 -7.40 11.38
N GLN A 366 10.02 -8.37 10.86
CA GLN A 366 10.83 -9.23 11.72
C GLN A 366 11.85 -8.42 12.53
N GLY A 367 12.41 -7.36 11.93
CA GLY A 367 13.27 -6.40 12.62
C GLY A 367 12.55 -5.66 13.77
N LEU A 368 11.34 -5.14 13.54
CA LEU A 368 10.53 -4.50 14.59
C LEU A 368 10.23 -5.44 15.77
N GLY A 369 10.02 -6.72 15.49
CA GLY A 369 9.87 -7.76 16.51
C GLY A 369 11.11 -7.99 17.38
N ARG A 370 12.28 -7.39 17.06
CA ARG A 370 13.47 -7.47 17.93
C ARG A 370 13.40 -6.49 19.09
N THR A 371 12.72 -5.36 18.92
CA THR A 371 12.53 -4.34 19.97
C THR A 371 11.17 -4.42 20.66
N HIS A 372 10.26 -5.26 20.16
CA HIS A 372 8.92 -5.44 20.70
C HIS A 372 8.68 -6.89 21.13
N ARG A 373 8.65 -7.15 22.43
CA ARG A 373 8.47 -8.49 23.02
C ARG A 373 7.62 -8.43 24.29
N THR A 374 7.11 -9.58 24.72
CA THR A 374 6.46 -9.71 26.02
C THR A 374 7.49 -9.43 27.12
N HIS A 375 7.04 -9.04 28.31
CA HIS A 375 7.93 -8.77 29.45
C HIS A 375 8.85 -7.55 29.26
N GLN A 376 8.43 -6.59 28.45
CA GLN A 376 9.11 -5.30 28.29
C GLN A 376 8.61 -4.27 29.31
N ALA A 377 9.52 -3.48 29.88
CA ALA A 377 9.26 -2.37 30.80
C ALA A 377 8.51 -1.20 30.11
N SER A 378 8.76 -1.02 28.81
CA SER A 378 8.17 0.06 28.01
C SER A 378 7.92 -0.40 26.58
N ALA A 379 6.82 0.07 25.98
CA ALA A 379 6.57 -0.14 24.55
C ALA A 379 7.51 0.72 23.68
N PRO A 380 7.97 0.18 22.53
CA PRO A 380 8.84 0.94 21.65
C PRO A 380 8.09 2.04 20.90
N LEU A 381 8.85 3.06 20.48
CA LEU A 381 8.47 4.04 19.47
C LEU A 381 9.06 3.59 18.13
N PHE A 382 8.22 3.34 17.13
CA PHE A 382 8.65 2.95 15.79
C PHE A 382 8.66 4.14 14.86
N ARG A 383 9.82 4.42 14.26
CA ARG A 383 9.98 5.52 13.30
C ARG A 383 10.59 5.05 11.99
N PRO A 384 9.76 4.71 10.99
CA PRO A 384 10.20 4.59 9.61
C PRO A 384 10.82 5.90 9.13
N VAL A 385 12.01 5.83 8.52
CA VAL A 385 12.70 7.01 8.00
C VAL A 385 12.54 7.08 6.48
N THR A 386 11.95 8.16 5.99
CA THR A 386 11.62 8.35 4.57
C THR A 386 12.07 9.71 4.07
N THR A 387 12.17 9.89 2.75
CA THR A 387 12.36 11.19 2.11
C THR A 387 11.05 11.70 1.50
N ASP A 388 11.06 12.93 1.00
CA ASP A 388 10.04 13.47 0.11
C ASP A 388 10.21 13.06 -1.37
N CYS A 389 11.22 12.24 -1.71
CA CYS A 389 11.41 11.67 -3.04
C CYS A 389 10.26 10.72 -3.40
N LYS A 390 9.58 10.99 -4.51
CA LYS A 390 8.41 10.21 -4.94
C LYS A 390 8.77 8.78 -5.33
N GLY A 391 9.94 8.54 -5.89
CA GLY A 391 10.47 7.21 -6.16
C GLY A 391 10.63 6.34 -4.91
N GLU A 392 10.70 6.94 -3.72
CA GLU A 392 10.73 6.21 -2.44
C GLU A 392 9.33 5.88 -1.88
N LEU A 393 8.25 6.47 -2.43
CA LEU A 393 6.89 6.32 -1.90
C LEU A 393 6.40 4.88 -1.85
N ARG A 394 6.81 4.03 -2.82
CA ARG A 394 6.50 2.59 -2.81
C ARG A 394 6.88 1.95 -1.48
N PHE A 395 8.07 2.26 -0.97
CA PHE A 395 8.54 1.65 0.28
C PHE A 395 7.69 2.09 1.45
N THR A 396 7.36 3.39 1.50
CA THR A 396 6.54 3.96 2.57
C THR A 396 5.12 3.36 2.58
N SER A 397 4.47 3.25 1.42
CA SER A 397 3.11 2.71 1.31
C SER A 397 3.04 1.20 1.60
N THR A 398 4.04 0.41 1.18
CA THR A 398 4.11 -1.02 1.53
C THR A 398 4.34 -1.23 3.04
N ILE A 399 5.21 -0.45 3.68
CA ILE A 399 5.44 -0.54 5.15
C ILE A 399 4.19 -0.17 5.91
N ALA A 400 3.56 0.96 5.56
CA ALA A 400 2.32 1.46 6.15
C ALA A 400 1.25 0.36 6.20
N ARG A 401 0.93 -0.21 5.02
CA ARG A 401 -0.04 -1.30 4.91
C ARG A 401 0.33 -2.50 5.78
N ARG A 402 1.61 -2.87 5.84
CA ARG A 402 2.05 -4.03 6.61
C ARG A 402 2.05 -3.78 8.12
N LEU A 403 2.37 -2.56 8.57
CA LEU A 403 2.20 -2.13 9.96
C LEU A 403 0.71 -2.19 10.36
N ASP A 404 -0.19 -1.70 9.51
CA ASP A 404 -1.63 -1.78 9.73
C ASP A 404 -2.15 -3.22 9.72
N SER A 405 -1.49 -4.12 8.98
CA SER A 405 -1.86 -5.54 8.91
C SER A 405 -1.37 -6.35 10.11
N LEU A 406 -0.31 -5.92 10.79
CA LEU A 406 0.28 -6.64 11.94
C LEU A 406 -0.67 -6.75 13.13
N GLY A 407 -1.43 -5.69 13.42
CA GLY A 407 -2.49 -5.72 14.44
C GLY A 407 -3.63 -6.67 14.04
N ALA A 408 -4.06 -6.59 12.77
CA ALA A 408 -5.18 -7.35 12.21
C ALA A 408 -4.96 -8.88 12.26
N LEU A 409 -3.83 -9.33 11.71
CA LEU A 409 -3.59 -10.76 11.43
C LEU A 409 -3.26 -11.58 12.68
N THR A 410 -2.79 -10.91 13.74
CA THR A 410 -2.33 -11.60 14.95
C THR A 410 -3.44 -11.76 15.99
N ARG A 411 -4.38 -10.80 16.05
CA ARG A 411 -5.47 -10.80 17.06
C ARG A 411 -6.86 -11.05 16.50
N GLY A 412 -7.09 -10.84 15.21
CA GLY A 412 -8.45 -10.76 14.68
C GLY A 412 -9.15 -9.43 15.03
N GLN A 413 -8.37 -8.40 15.40
CA GLN A 413 -8.82 -7.04 15.70
C GLN A 413 -7.71 -6.02 15.38
N ARG A 414 -8.06 -4.92 14.70
CA ARG A 414 -7.16 -3.84 14.24
C ARG A 414 -7.00 -2.66 15.21
N GLN A 415 -7.27 -2.81 16.50
CA GLN A 415 -7.12 -1.69 17.46
C GLN A 415 -5.66 -1.38 17.79
N THR A 416 -4.93 -0.85 16.82
CA THR A 416 -3.66 -0.14 16.96
C THR A 416 -3.83 1.19 16.24
N GLY A 417 -3.55 2.31 16.89
CA GLY A 417 -3.90 3.69 16.52
C GLY A 417 -3.33 4.26 15.21
N GLY A 418 -3.21 3.45 14.16
CA GLY A 418 -2.84 3.83 12.80
C GLY A 418 -4.01 4.21 11.89
N GLN A 419 -5.25 4.21 12.39
CA GLN A 419 -6.48 4.39 11.58
C GLN A 419 -6.61 5.72 10.81
N ASN A 420 -5.63 6.62 10.87
CA ASN A 420 -5.57 7.87 10.10
C ASN A 420 -4.17 8.16 9.52
N LEU A 421 -3.27 7.18 9.48
CA LEU A 421 -1.88 7.44 9.08
C LEU A 421 -1.72 7.62 7.56
N PHE A 422 -2.63 7.08 6.72
CA PHE A 422 -2.53 7.14 5.24
C PHE A 422 -3.88 7.16 4.52
N ASP A 423 -3.96 7.90 3.40
CA ASP A 423 -5.15 7.97 2.52
C ASP A 423 -5.22 6.70 1.64
N PRO A 424 -6.40 6.11 1.36
CA PRO A 424 -6.54 5.06 0.35
C PRO A 424 -5.89 5.38 -1.01
N ALA A 425 -5.83 6.66 -1.40
CA ALA A 425 -5.13 7.11 -2.61
C ALA A 425 -3.61 6.92 -2.55
N ASP A 426 -3.02 6.84 -1.35
CA ASP A 426 -1.58 6.57 -1.15
C ASP A 426 -1.24 5.07 -1.32
N ASN A 427 -2.25 4.20 -1.50
CA ASN A 427 -2.06 2.78 -1.78
C ASN A 427 -1.75 2.53 -3.26
N LEU A 428 -0.46 2.66 -3.59
CA LEU A 428 0.07 2.41 -4.94
C LEU A 428 0.03 0.92 -5.37
N GLU A 429 -0.36 -0.01 -4.49
CA GLU A 429 -0.54 -1.43 -4.84
C GLU A 429 -2.01 -1.80 -5.12
N SER A 430 -2.95 -0.85 -4.97
CA SER A 430 -4.38 -1.07 -5.22
C SER A 430 -4.70 -1.41 -6.68
N GLU A 431 -5.83 -2.09 -6.91
CA GLU A 431 -6.33 -2.30 -8.28
C GLU A 431 -6.61 -0.97 -9.00
N TYR A 432 -7.03 0.07 -8.26
CA TYR A 432 -7.18 1.42 -8.79
C TYR A 432 -5.86 2.01 -9.28
N ALA A 433 -4.77 1.84 -8.51
CA ALA A 433 -3.43 2.29 -8.89
C ALA A 433 -2.89 1.52 -10.10
N LYS A 434 -3.10 0.20 -10.17
CA LYS A 434 -2.72 -0.62 -11.33
C LYS A 434 -3.48 -0.20 -12.59
N ALA A 435 -4.79 -0.02 -12.48
CA ALA A 435 -5.62 0.44 -13.61
C ALA A 435 -5.26 1.87 -14.05
N ALA A 436 -4.96 2.76 -13.09
CA ALA A 436 -4.47 4.10 -13.39
C ALA A 436 -3.15 4.07 -14.17
N LEU A 437 -2.24 3.15 -13.82
CA LEU A 437 -0.96 3.01 -14.52
C LEU A 437 -1.15 2.54 -15.96
N VAL A 438 -2.05 1.58 -16.21
CA VAL A 438 -2.36 1.15 -17.58
C VAL A 438 -2.84 2.34 -18.41
N THR A 439 -3.77 3.14 -17.88
CA THR A 439 -4.20 4.37 -18.56
C THR A 439 -3.06 5.37 -18.75
N TRP A 440 -2.19 5.53 -17.76
CA TRP A 440 -1.02 6.40 -17.88
C TRP A 440 -0.14 5.98 -19.06
N PHE A 441 0.13 4.68 -19.25
CA PHE A 441 0.88 4.19 -20.42
C PHE A 441 0.17 4.46 -21.75
N HIS A 442 -1.14 4.26 -21.84
CA HIS A 442 -1.89 4.59 -23.06
C HIS A 442 -1.83 6.09 -23.39
N LEU A 443 -1.91 6.95 -22.37
CA LEU A 443 -1.78 8.40 -22.54
C LEU A 443 -0.36 8.80 -22.96
N LEU A 444 0.67 8.12 -22.44
CA LEU A 444 2.06 8.33 -22.82
C LEU A 444 2.29 8.01 -24.31
N VAL A 445 1.83 6.83 -24.76
CA VAL A 445 1.94 6.39 -26.15
C VAL A 445 1.17 7.32 -27.09
N ALA A 446 0.02 7.83 -26.65
CA ALA A 446 -0.77 8.79 -27.41
C ALA A 446 -0.17 10.22 -27.42
N GLY A 447 0.94 10.48 -26.73
CA GLY A 447 1.58 11.80 -26.65
C GLY A 447 0.74 12.83 -25.90
N LYS A 448 -0.15 12.40 -25.00
CA LYS A 448 -1.11 13.25 -24.28
C LYS A 448 -0.59 13.72 -22.92
N LEU A 449 0.46 13.08 -22.41
CA LEU A 449 1.08 13.47 -21.15
C LEU A 449 1.97 14.69 -21.31
N THR A 450 2.05 15.50 -20.26
CA THR A 450 2.92 16.68 -20.20
C THR A 450 4.20 16.40 -19.42
N SER A 451 4.21 15.35 -18.59
CA SER A 451 5.35 15.00 -17.73
C SER A 451 6.57 14.47 -18.48
N THR A 452 6.38 13.74 -19.58
CA THR A 452 7.46 13.15 -20.40
C THR A 452 6.91 12.71 -21.76
N THR A 453 7.82 12.39 -22.68
CA THR A 453 7.49 11.81 -23.99
C THR A 453 7.77 10.31 -23.97
N LEU A 454 7.17 9.54 -24.89
CA LEU A 454 7.44 8.10 -25.00
C LEU A 454 8.95 7.85 -25.17
N ALA A 455 9.60 8.58 -26.07
CA ALA A 455 11.03 8.42 -26.36
C ALA A 455 11.91 8.69 -25.13
N ASP A 456 11.71 9.83 -24.44
CA ASP A 456 12.49 10.17 -23.23
C ASP A 456 12.24 9.17 -22.09
N PHE A 457 10.99 8.72 -21.93
CA PHE A 457 10.63 7.74 -20.92
C PHE A 457 11.31 6.39 -21.18
N GLU A 458 11.22 5.85 -22.39
CA GLU A 458 11.85 4.57 -22.73
C GLU A 458 13.37 4.65 -22.66
N GLU A 459 13.97 5.76 -23.12
CA GLU A 459 15.42 5.97 -23.06
C GLU A 459 15.94 5.98 -21.62
N ARG A 460 15.27 6.68 -20.70
CA ARG A 460 15.73 6.78 -19.31
C ARG A 460 15.37 5.55 -18.47
N THR A 461 14.26 4.87 -18.77
CA THR A 461 13.77 3.75 -17.96
C THR A 461 14.15 2.37 -18.50
N GLY A 462 14.49 2.24 -19.78
CA GLY A 462 14.71 0.96 -20.45
C GLY A 462 13.46 0.07 -20.50
N LEU A 463 12.28 0.65 -20.27
CA LEU A 463 11.01 -0.02 -20.52
C LEU A 463 10.68 0.13 -22.00
N ALA A 464 10.10 -0.91 -22.58
CA ALA A 464 9.62 -0.89 -23.95
C ALA A 464 8.11 -1.18 -23.93
N LEU A 465 7.31 -0.19 -24.30
CA LEU A 465 5.85 -0.20 -24.29
C LEU A 465 5.28 -0.59 -25.65
N LEU A 466 6.03 -0.40 -26.73
CA LEU A 466 5.64 -0.78 -28.09
C LEU A 466 6.32 -2.07 -28.55
N ASP A 467 5.61 -2.88 -29.34
CA ASP A 467 6.16 -4.02 -30.07
C ASP A 467 6.90 -3.59 -31.36
N ALA A 468 7.36 -4.55 -32.15
CA ALA A 468 8.10 -4.30 -33.38
C ALA A 468 7.26 -3.59 -34.47
N ASP A 469 5.92 -3.70 -34.40
CA ASP A 469 4.98 -3.08 -35.33
C ASP A 469 4.55 -1.67 -34.88
N GLY A 470 5.07 -1.20 -33.74
CA GLY A 470 4.73 0.10 -33.15
C GLY A 470 3.39 0.11 -32.41
N VAL A 471 2.83 -1.05 -32.11
CA VAL A 471 1.59 -1.21 -31.34
C VAL A 471 1.91 -1.38 -29.86
N ILE A 472 1.05 -0.87 -28.99
CA ILE A 472 1.23 -1.04 -27.54
C ILE A 472 1.16 -2.53 -27.17
N LYS A 473 2.12 -3.00 -26.39
CA LYS A 473 2.19 -4.39 -25.95
C LYS A 473 0.98 -4.76 -25.10
N GLU A 474 0.52 -6.01 -25.25
CA GLU A 474 -0.48 -6.59 -24.35
C GLU A 474 0.04 -6.73 -22.92
N ASP A 475 1.28 -7.19 -22.76
CA ASP A 475 1.94 -7.33 -21.45
C ASP A 475 2.73 -6.06 -21.08
N LEU A 476 2.03 -5.10 -20.49
CA LEU A 476 2.61 -3.84 -20.02
C LEU A 476 3.40 -4.02 -18.71
N PRO A 477 4.44 -3.20 -18.46
CA PRO A 477 5.21 -3.28 -17.23
C PRO A 477 4.34 -3.14 -15.97
N PRO A 478 4.44 -4.07 -15.00
CA PRO A 478 3.65 -3.96 -13.78
C PRO A 478 4.10 -2.76 -12.93
N ILE A 479 3.20 -2.26 -12.07
CA ILE A 479 3.44 -1.08 -11.22
C ILE A 479 4.73 -1.14 -10.40
N GLN A 480 5.09 -2.34 -9.93
CA GLN A 480 6.34 -2.57 -9.21
C GLN A 480 7.57 -2.30 -10.08
N ARG A 481 7.54 -2.73 -11.35
CA ARG A 481 8.62 -2.49 -12.30
C ARG A 481 8.70 -1.01 -12.65
N TRP A 482 7.55 -0.38 -12.89
CA TRP A 482 7.45 1.05 -13.19
C TRP A 482 8.01 1.92 -12.04
N LEU A 483 7.55 1.73 -10.81
CA LEU A 483 8.04 2.46 -9.62
C LEU A 483 9.56 2.31 -9.44
N ASN A 484 10.09 1.10 -9.67
CA ASN A 484 11.51 0.84 -9.57
C ASN A 484 12.35 1.55 -10.65
N ARG A 485 11.76 1.89 -11.81
CA ARG A 485 12.43 2.68 -12.84
C ARG A 485 12.40 4.16 -12.53
N LEU A 486 11.28 4.66 -11.99
CA LEU A 486 11.16 6.06 -11.61
C LEU A 486 12.17 6.48 -10.54
N LEU A 487 12.56 5.56 -9.64
CA LEU A 487 13.59 5.81 -8.61
C LEU A 487 14.95 6.26 -9.18
N ALA A 488 15.23 6.09 -10.47
CA ALA A 488 16.50 6.52 -11.08
C ALA A 488 16.34 7.74 -11.99
N LEU A 489 15.18 8.40 -11.99
CA LEU A 489 14.95 9.63 -12.76
C LEU A 489 15.29 10.87 -11.91
N PRO A 490 15.58 12.03 -12.52
CA PRO A 490 15.70 13.28 -11.77
C PRO A 490 14.47 13.56 -10.90
N ILE A 491 14.64 14.14 -9.71
CA ILE A 491 13.57 14.37 -8.73
C ILE A 491 12.42 15.18 -9.33
N GLY A 492 12.75 16.22 -10.12
CA GLY A 492 11.75 17.02 -10.83
C GLY A 492 10.89 16.19 -11.78
N HIS A 493 11.52 15.29 -12.55
CA HIS A 493 10.82 14.38 -13.48
C HIS A 493 9.95 13.38 -12.72
N GLN A 494 10.46 12.81 -11.62
CA GLN A 494 9.67 11.92 -10.77
C GLN A 494 8.40 12.63 -10.28
N ASN A 495 8.52 13.87 -9.80
CA ASN A 495 7.40 14.62 -9.25
C ASN A 495 6.28 14.82 -10.28
N VAL A 496 6.61 15.30 -11.48
CA VAL A 496 5.59 15.55 -12.52
C VAL A 496 4.94 14.27 -13.01
N ILE A 497 5.69 13.17 -13.17
CA ILE A 497 5.15 11.86 -13.56
C ILE A 497 4.20 11.34 -12.46
N PHE A 498 4.61 11.44 -11.19
CA PHE A 498 3.78 11.01 -10.07
C PHE A 498 2.53 11.86 -9.90
N ASP A 499 2.59 13.16 -10.12
CA ASP A 499 1.42 14.03 -9.99
C ASP A 499 0.35 13.67 -11.05
N GLU A 500 0.75 13.43 -12.30
CA GLU A 500 -0.17 12.95 -13.34
C GLU A 500 -0.74 11.56 -13.02
N PHE A 501 0.11 10.63 -12.57
CA PHE A 501 -0.31 9.30 -12.18
C PHE A 501 -1.28 9.31 -11.00
N LEU A 502 -0.97 10.05 -9.92
CA LEU A 502 -1.82 10.14 -8.74
C LEU A 502 -3.15 10.82 -9.05
N ALA A 503 -3.20 11.79 -9.96
CA ALA A 503 -4.46 12.36 -10.42
C ALA A 503 -5.39 11.31 -11.08
N LEU A 504 -4.82 10.35 -11.82
CA LEU A 504 -5.55 9.23 -12.41
C LEU A 504 -6.04 8.23 -11.33
N VAL A 505 -5.27 8.03 -10.26
CA VAL A 505 -5.67 7.22 -9.10
C VAL A 505 -6.82 7.87 -8.36
N GLU A 506 -6.69 9.16 -8.00
CA GLU A 506 -7.70 9.92 -7.28
C GLU A 506 -9.04 9.96 -8.04
N THR A 507 -8.99 10.15 -9.35
CA THR A 507 -10.19 10.13 -10.21
C THR A 507 -10.91 8.77 -10.15
N ARG A 508 -10.15 7.67 -10.15
CA ARG A 508 -10.71 6.32 -10.04
C ARG A 508 -11.26 6.02 -8.66
N VAL A 509 -10.52 6.41 -7.62
CA VAL A 509 -10.95 6.23 -6.22
C VAL A 509 -12.24 7.03 -5.96
N ALA A 510 -12.34 8.25 -6.49
CA ALA A 510 -13.55 9.06 -6.41
C ALA A 510 -14.72 8.39 -7.15
N ALA A 511 -14.51 7.92 -8.38
CA ALA A 511 -15.56 7.23 -9.14
C ALA A 511 -16.03 5.94 -8.44
N ALA A 512 -15.12 5.15 -7.88
CA ALA A 512 -15.45 3.96 -7.11
C ALA A 512 -16.19 4.29 -5.81
N ARG A 513 -15.79 5.38 -5.13
CA ARG A 513 -16.49 5.87 -3.93
C ARG A 513 -17.91 6.29 -4.25
N ASP A 514 -18.12 7.05 -5.33
CA ASP A 514 -19.44 7.49 -5.77
C ASP A 514 -20.32 6.32 -6.21
N ALA A 515 -19.73 5.27 -6.79
CA ALA A 515 -20.40 4.03 -7.15
C ALA A 515 -20.67 3.09 -5.96
N GLY A 516 -20.14 3.39 -4.77
CA GLY A 516 -20.21 2.50 -3.61
C GLY A 516 -19.41 1.20 -3.77
N THR A 517 -18.46 1.16 -4.70
CA THR A 517 -17.64 -0.01 -5.03
C THR A 517 -16.17 0.17 -4.62
N LEU A 518 -15.87 1.18 -3.80
CA LEU A 518 -14.52 1.44 -3.31
C LEU A 518 -14.08 0.33 -2.35
N ASP A 519 -13.12 -0.48 -2.76
CA ASP A 519 -12.52 -1.52 -1.92
C ASP A 519 -11.33 -0.95 -1.12
N ILE A 520 -11.55 -0.73 0.18
CA ILE A 520 -10.54 -0.28 1.15
C ILE A 520 -10.01 -1.47 2.00
N GLY A 521 -10.40 -2.71 1.72
CA GLY A 521 -10.10 -3.89 2.54
C GLY A 521 -11.13 -4.13 3.65
N VAL A 522 -10.71 -4.52 4.88
CA VAL A 522 -11.66 -4.62 6.02
C VAL A 522 -12.15 -3.21 6.35
N GLU A 523 -13.36 -2.86 5.91
CA GLU A 523 -14.00 -1.64 6.36
C GLU A 523 -14.44 -1.85 7.81
N THR A 524 -13.74 -1.20 8.74
CA THR A 524 -14.23 -1.08 10.11
C THR A 524 -15.21 0.08 10.14
N MET A 525 -16.49 -0.24 10.08
CA MET A 525 -17.57 0.69 10.28
C MET A 525 -17.69 0.97 11.78
N GLN A 526 -17.12 2.09 12.22
CA GLN A 526 -17.37 2.62 13.56
C GLN A 526 -18.76 3.25 13.57
N VAL A 527 -19.59 2.78 14.50
CA VAL A 527 -20.97 3.22 14.65
C VAL A 527 -21.19 3.65 16.09
N GLU A 528 -22.14 4.56 16.31
CA GLU A 528 -22.51 4.99 17.65
C GLU A 528 -23.27 3.85 18.34
N THR A 529 -24.25 3.28 17.65
CA THR A 529 -24.97 2.09 18.08
C THR A 529 -25.14 1.10 16.93
N ALA A 530 -25.18 -0.19 17.26
CA ALA A 530 -25.56 -1.26 16.36
C ALA A 530 -26.58 -2.14 17.07
N THR A 531 -27.79 -2.23 16.52
CA THR A 531 -28.88 -3.02 17.07
C THR A 531 -29.21 -4.16 16.12
N ILE A 532 -29.08 -5.41 16.59
CA ILE A 532 -29.49 -6.59 15.83
C ILE A 532 -31.02 -6.60 15.78
N LEU A 533 -31.58 -6.45 14.59
CA LEU A 533 -33.00 -6.55 14.33
C LEU A 533 -33.42 -8.01 14.11
N GLU A 534 -32.56 -8.78 13.45
CA GLU A 534 -32.84 -10.17 13.09
C GLU A 534 -31.55 -11.00 13.09
N ASP A 535 -31.67 -12.26 13.51
CA ASP A 535 -30.59 -13.25 13.47
C ASP A 535 -31.12 -14.56 12.86
N THR A 536 -30.76 -14.82 11.60
CA THR A 536 -31.11 -16.06 10.90
C THR A 536 -29.96 -17.06 10.95
N LEU A 537 -30.19 -18.23 11.55
CA LEU A 537 -29.22 -19.32 11.52
C LEU A 537 -29.11 -19.90 10.09
N LEU A 538 -27.93 -19.80 9.48
CA LEU A 538 -27.66 -20.29 8.14
C LEU A 538 -27.17 -21.74 8.13
N ARG A 539 -26.31 -22.11 9.09
CA ARG A 539 -25.69 -23.43 9.17
C ARG A 539 -25.13 -23.68 10.56
N THR A 540 -25.12 -24.94 10.97
CA THR A 540 -24.36 -25.43 12.14
C THR A 540 -23.33 -26.45 11.68
N ASP A 541 -22.07 -26.26 12.07
CA ASP A 541 -20.99 -27.19 11.80
C ASP A 541 -21.18 -28.48 12.64
N PRO A 542 -21.22 -29.68 12.01
CA PRO A 542 -21.55 -30.91 12.71
C PRO A 542 -20.44 -31.40 13.66
N VAL A 543 -19.21 -30.91 13.51
CA VAL A 543 -18.05 -31.37 14.31
C VAL A 543 -17.79 -30.44 15.49
N SER A 544 -17.69 -29.14 15.22
CA SER A 544 -17.34 -28.12 16.20
C SER A 544 -18.56 -27.51 16.89
N GLY A 545 -19.76 -27.62 16.31
CA GLY A 545 -20.96 -26.93 16.76
C GLY A 545 -20.96 -25.43 16.50
N ALA A 546 -19.93 -24.90 15.82
CA ALA A 546 -19.87 -23.49 15.43
C ALA A 546 -20.96 -23.19 14.39
N THR A 547 -21.58 -22.02 14.50
CA THR A 547 -22.73 -21.63 13.69
C THR A 547 -22.39 -20.50 12.71
N SER A 548 -23.11 -20.45 11.60
CA SER A 548 -23.10 -19.38 10.59
C SER A 548 -24.44 -18.66 10.66
N HIS A 549 -24.44 -17.34 10.62
CA HIS A 549 -25.62 -16.51 10.82
C HIS A 549 -25.73 -15.42 9.76
N LEU A 550 -26.95 -15.01 9.42
CA LEU A 550 -27.24 -13.79 8.69
C LEU A 550 -27.89 -12.81 9.68
N LEU A 551 -27.16 -11.76 10.04
CA LEU A 551 -27.67 -10.71 10.93
C LEU A 551 -28.21 -9.56 10.11
N THR A 552 -29.41 -9.09 10.44
CA THR A 552 -29.90 -7.77 10.02
C THR A 552 -29.63 -6.80 11.16
N ILE A 553 -28.80 -5.79 10.92
CA ILE A 553 -28.34 -4.83 11.94
C ILE A 553 -28.76 -3.43 11.53
N GLU A 554 -29.45 -2.70 12.42
CA GLU A 554 -29.59 -1.25 12.32
C GLU A 554 -28.35 -0.61 12.91
N VAL A 555 -27.65 0.20 12.12
CA VAL A 555 -26.48 0.94 12.58
C VAL A 555 -26.77 2.44 12.58
N ALA A 556 -26.39 3.10 13.66
CA ALA A 556 -26.49 4.54 13.81
C ALA A 556 -25.10 5.16 13.72
N ARG A 557 -24.90 6.08 12.78
CA ARG A 557 -23.63 6.76 12.55
C ARG A 557 -23.78 8.25 12.77
N ARG A 558 -22.93 8.78 13.63
CA ARG A 558 -22.75 10.23 13.76
C ARG A 558 -21.85 10.71 12.63
N ARG A 559 -22.18 11.82 11.99
CA ARG A 559 -21.24 12.41 11.02
C ARG A 559 -20.04 12.94 11.79
N ASN A 560 -18.84 12.72 11.25
CA ASN A 560 -17.60 13.24 11.82
C ASN A 560 -17.09 14.42 10.96
N PRO A 561 -17.54 15.65 11.23
CA PRO A 561 -17.15 16.79 10.43
C PRO A 561 -15.71 17.22 10.72
N VAL A 562 -15.06 17.83 9.72
CA VAL A 562 -13.77 18.50 9.89
C VAL A 562 -13.95 19.69 10.84
N SER A 563 -13.19 19.70 11.94
CA SER A 563 -13.25 20.79 12.92
C SER A 563 -12.78 22.12 12.32
N LEU A 564 -13.31 23.22 12.84
CA LEU A 564 -12.89 24.57 12.42
C LEU A 564 -11.38 24.76 12.65
N GLU A 565 -10.84 24.31 13.79
CA GLU A 565 -9.41 24.42 14.09
C GLU A 565 -8.55 23.71 13.04
N ARG A 566 -8.96 22.51 12.61
CA ARG A 566 -8.26 21.77 11.55
C ARG A 566 -8.31 22.51 10.22
N ALA A 567 -9.49 23.03 9.84
CA ALA A 567 -9.66 23.80 8.61
C ALA A 567 -8.80 25.07 8.61
N LEU A 568 -8.74 25.79 9.74
CA LEU A 568 -7.90 26.99 9.88
C LEU A 568 -6.41 26.66 9.85
N LYS A 569 -6.00 25.55 10.45
CA LYS A 569 -4.60 25.08 10.40
C LYS A 569 -4.18 24.75 8.97
N LEU A 570 -5.04 24.06 8.21
CA LEU A 570 -4.82 23.80 6.78
C LEU A 570 -4.67 25.11 6.00
N ALA A 571 -5.58 26.06 6.21
CA ALA A 571 -5.54 27.37 5.57
C ALA A 571 -4.26 28.17 5.91
N SER A 572 -3.69 28.01 7.11
CA SER A 572 -2.44 28.68 7.49
C SER A 572 -1.18 28.05 6.89
N ALA A 573 -1.25 26.76 6.53
CA ALA A 573 -0.12 26.01 5.97
C ALA A 573 -0.07 26.09 4.44
N ASP A 574 -1.17 26.44 3.78
CA ASP A 574 -1.30 26.51 2.32
C ASP A 574 -1.51 27.96 1.88
N ASN A 575 -0.55 28.50 1.13
CA ASN A 575 -0.60 29.87 0.62
C ASN A 575 -1.65 30.10 -0.49
N THR A 576 -2.26 29.03 -1.00
CA THR A 576 -3.34 29.09 -2.00
C THR A 576 -4.74 29.08 -1.37
N ALA A 577 -4.83 29.02 -0.05
CA ALA A 577 -6.08 28.92 0.69
C ALA A 577 -6.96 30.17 0.56
N VAL A 578 -8.24 29.98 0.20
CA VAL A 578 -9.26 31.04 0.14
C VAL A 578 -10.53 30.58 0.86
N PHE A 579 -11.05 31.41 1.77
CA PHE A 579 -12.34 31.15 2.41
C PHE A 579 -13.47 31.57 1.48
N LEU A 580 -14.41 30.66 1.22
CA LEU A 580 -15.54 30.89 0.34
C LEU A 580 -16.87 30.78 1.08
N ARG A 581 -17.87 31.56 0.64
CA ARG A 581 -19.27 31.44 1.02
C ARG A 581 -20.13 31.35 -0.24
N ASN A 582 -21.10 30.44 -0.23
CA ASN A 582 -22.04 30.30 -1.33
C ASN A 582 -23.18 31.31 -1.18
N GLY A 583 -23.34 32.22 -2.13
CA GLY A 583 -24.36 33.27 -2.09
C GLY A 583 -25.80 32.75 -2.15
N ARG A 584 -26.04 31.53 -2.66
CA ARG A 584 -27.39 30.92 -2.72
C ARG A 584 -27.72 30.09 -1.49
N SER A 585 -26.80 29.23 -1.05
CA SER A 585 -27.06 28.31 0.07
C SER A 585 -26.61 28.83 1.43
N GLY A 586 -25.83 29.92 1.46
CA GLY A 586 -25.23 30.48 2.68
C GLY A 586 -24.12 29.61 3.30
N LYS A 587 -23.85 28.43 2.74
CA LYS A 587 -22.84 27.48 3.21
C LYS A 587 -21.42 27.96 2.90
N VAL A 588 -20.42 27.42 3.59
CA VAL A 588 -19.00 27.81 3.43
C VAL A 588 -18.13 26.64 2.98
N ALA A 589 -17.00 26.97 2.34
CA ALA A 589 -15.99 26.03 1.89
C ALA A 589 -14.59 26.67 1.98
N LEU A 590 -13.57 25.88 2.31
CA LEU A 590 -12.18 26.28 2.17
C LEU A 590 -11.71 25.82 0.78
N LYS A 591 -11.32 26.78 -0.06
CA LYS A 591 -10.70 26.52 -1.36
C LYS A 591 -9.20 26.40 -1.18
N THR A 592 -8.61 25.31 -1.63
CA THR A 592 -7.15 25.16 -1.80
C THR A 592 -6.85 24.71 -3.23
N ARG A 593 -5.61 24.86 -3.68
CA ARG A 593 -5.20 24.31 -4.96
C ARG A 593 -5.19 22.78 -4.86
N ALA A 594 -5.94 22.12 -5.75
CA ALA A 594 -5.85 20.67 -5.89
C ALA A 594 -4.84 20.31 -6.99
N ARG A 595 -4.43 19.04 -7.01
CA ARG A 595 -3.75 18.49 -8.19
C ARG A 595 -4.67 18.63 -9.40
N SER A 596 -4.11 19.01 -10.55
CA SER A 596 -4.86 19.06 -11.81
C SER A 596 -5.46 17.68 -12.09
N GLY A 597 -6.75 17.63 -12.42
CA GLY A 597 -7.34 16.39 -12.90
C GLY A 597 -6.92 16.12 -14.34
N MET A 598 -6.95 14.87 -14.77
CA MET A 598 -6.77 14.50 -16.17
C MET A 598 -8.13 14.18 -16.77
N THR A 599 -8.44 14.73 -17.95
CA THR A 599 -9.58 14.23 -18.75
C THR A 599 -9.30 12.80 -19.23
N GLU A 600 -10.33 12.10 -19.70
CA GLU A 600 -10.14 10.81 -20.41
C GLU A 600 -9.20 10.97 -21.63
N GLU A 601 -9.09 12.19 -22.15
CA GLU A 601 -8.22 12.55 -23.25
C GLU A 601 -6.82 13.01 -22.82
N GLY A 602 -6.46 12.90 -21.54
CA GLY A 602 -5.13 13.22 -21.01
C GLY A 602 -4.81 14.71 -20.91
N THR A 603 -5.79 15.59 -21.05
CA THR A 603 -5.56 17.03 -20.90
C THR A 603 -5.56 17.40 -19.41
N PRO A 604 -4.52 18.08 -18.90
CA PRO A 604 -4.52 18.56 -17.52
C PRO A 604 -5.56 19.67 -17.35
N VAL A 605 -6.47 19.47 -16.41
CA VAL A 605 -7.53 20.42 -16.06
C VAL A 605 -7.22 20.96 -14.67
N PRO A 606 -6.98 22.29 -14.53
CA PRO A 606 -6.83 22.91 -13.23
C PRO A 606 -8.03 22.60 -12.35
N ARG A 607 -7.78 22.10 -11.15
CA ARG A 607 -8.81 21.78 -10.16
C ARG A 607 -8.48 22.48 -8.87
N VAL A 608 -9.53 22.65 -8.08
CA VAL A 608 -9.44 23.21 -6.74
C VAL A 608 -10.10 22.23 -5.79
N GLU A 609 -9.61 22.16 -4.57
CA GLU A 609 -10.27 21.41 -3.52
C GLU A 609 -11.23 22.38 -2.81
N LEU A 610 -12.51 22.03 -2.75
CA LEU A 610 -13.49 22.66 -1.88
C LEU A 610 -13.72 21.75 -0.68
N LEU A 611 -13.02 22.05 0.41
CA LEU A 611 -13.23 21.40 1.69
C LEU A 611 -14.42 22.03 2.40
N ARG A 612 -15.38 21.21 2.82
CA ARG A 612 -16.52 21.59 3.67
C ARG A 612 -16.51 20.73 4.94
N PRO A 613 -17.31 21.05 5.97
CA PRO A 613 -17.32 20.29 7.22
C PRO A 613 -17.54 18.79 7.01
N THR A 614 -18.46 18.39 6.12
CA THR A 614 -18.85 16.99 5.93
C THR A 614 -18.43 16.38 4.58
N ARG A 615 -17.81 17.16 3.70
CA ARG A 615 -17.49 16.70 2.34
C ARG A 615 -16.29 17.41 1.75
N ARG A 616 -15.65 16.74 0.81
CA ARG A 616 -14.60 17.28 -0.05
C ARG A 616 -15.05 17.18 -1.48
N GLU A 617 -14.96 18.28 -2.22
CA GLU A 617 -15.30 18.33 -3.63
C GLU A 617 -14.07 18.82 -4.39
N PHE A 618 -13.88 18.33 -5.61
CA PHE A 618 -12.74 18.70 -6.44
C PHE A 618 -13.25 19.24 -7.79
N PRO A 619 -13.97 20.38 -7.83
CA PRO A 619 -14.45 20.94 -9.09
C PRO A 619 -13.27 21.40 -9.97
N ARG A 620 -13.52 21.53 -11.27
CA ARG A 620 -12.60 22.24 -12.16
C ARG A 620 -12.58 23.70 -11.76
N GLU A 621 -11.43 24.33 -11.85
CA GLU A 621 -11.31 25.75 -11.45
C GLU A 621 -12.23 26.65 -12.29
N HIS A 622 -12.42 26.31 -13.56
CA HIS A 622 -13.34 27.03 -14.44
C HIS A 622 -14.81 26.92 -14.00
N ASP A 623 -15.26 25.73 -13.59
CA ASP A 623 -16.64 25.49 -13.19
C ASP A 623 -17.03 26.34 -11.96
N LEU A 624 -16.04 26.75 -11.14
CA LEU A 624 -16.28 27.59 -9.98
C LEU A 624 -16.85 28.97 -10.34
N PHE A 625 -16.49 29.53 -11.50
CA PHE A 625 -17.03 30.80 -11.98
C PHE A 625 -18.53 30.72 -12.30
N GLU A 626 -19.04 29.53 -12.61
CA GLU A 626 -20.45 29.29 -12.88
C GLU A 626 -21.26 28.98 -11.59
N THR A 627 -20.56 28.82 -10.46
CA THR A 627 -21.18 28.60 -9.16
C THR A 627 -21.40 29.90 -8.40
N ALA A 628 -22.21 29.84 -7.33
CA ALA A 628 -22.43 30.97 -6.44
C ALA A 628 -21.37 31.09 -5.32
N TRP A 629 -20.17 30.51 -5.48
CA TRP A 629 -19.12 30.57 -4.46
C TRP A 629 -18.32 31.87 -4.58
N GLU A 630 -18.30 32.66 -3.50
CA GLU A 630 -17.63 33.97 -3.45
C GLU A 630 -16.65 34.02 -2.26
N PRO A 631 -15.50 34.70 -2.37
CA PRO A 631 -14.60 34.93 -1.24
C PRO A 631 -15.30 35.60 -0.06
N CYS A 632 -14.98 35.18 1.16
CA CYS A 632 -15.54 35.74 2.38
C CYS A 632 -14.50 35.93 3.48
N ASP A 633 -14.85 36.75 4.47
CA ASP A 633 -13.99 36.99 5.63
C ASP A 633 -13.88 35.75 6.51
N LYS A 634 -12.70 35.59 7.14
CA LYS A 634 -12.41 34.49 8.07
C LYS A 634 -13.44 34.38 9.21
N SER A 635 -13.99 35.49 9.70
CA SER A 635 -15.02 35.50 10.75
C SER A 635 -16.34 34.91 10.27
N VAL A 636 -16.77 35.26 9.05
CA VAL A 636 -17.99 34.73 8.41
C VAL A 636 -17.83 33.25 8.12
N PHE A 637 -16.67 32.85 7.58
CA PHE A 637 -16.31 31.46 7.37
C PHE A 637 -16.36 30.66 8.68
N ALA A 638 -15.69 31.13 9.73
CA ALA A 638 -15.61 30.44 11.01
C ALA A 638 -17.00 30.21 11.63
N ALA A 639 -17.85 31.24 11.65
CA ALA A 639 -19.20 31.13 12.22
C ALA A 639 -20.06 30.12 11.46
N ALA A 640 -20.07 30.18 10.13
CA ALA A 640 -20.87 29.28 9.30
C ALA A 640 -20.32 27.84 9.29
N TRP A 641 -18.99 27.68 9.36
CA TRP A 641 -18.33 26.37 9.44
C TRP A 641 -18.65 25.68 10.75
N SER A 642 -18.49 26.38 11.88
CA SER A 642 -18.85 25.86 13.19
C SER A 642 -20.32 25.46 13.24
N GLY A 643 -21.23 26.32 12.75
CA GLY A 643 -22.65 25.98 12.72
C GLY A 643 -22.98 24.72 11.92
N GLU A 644 -22.40 24.56 10.73
CA GLU A 644 -22.60 23.34 9.93
C GLU A 644 -21.90 22.11 10.52
N ALA A 645 -20.71 22.27 11.10
CA ALA A 645 -20.01 21.19 11.78
C ALA A 645 -20.80 20.73 13.02
N ASP A 646 -21.30 21.64 13.84
CA ASP A 646 -22.09 21.30 15.03
C ASP A 646 -23.42 20.63 14.64
N GLU A 647 -24.09 21.10 13.58
CA GLU A 647 -25.29 20.46 13.04
C GLU A 647 -24.99 19.02 12.57
N ALA A 648 -23.89 18.83 11.83
CA ALA A 648 -23.47 17.53 11.35
C ALA A 648 -23.07 16.58 12.50
N ALA A 649 -22.30 17.07 13.48
CA ALA A 649 -21.86 16.31 14.64
C ALA A 649 -23.02 15.86 15.55
N ASN A 650 -24.17 16.53 15.46
CA ASN A 650 -25.39 16.15 16.18
C ASN A 650 -26.39 15.39 15.29
N THR A 651 -26.09 15.21 13.99
CA THR A 651 -26.92 14.41 13.09
C THR A 651 -26.49 12.95 13.14
N VAL A 652 -27.44 12.07 13.45
CA VAL A 652 -27.26 10.63 13.43
C VAL A 652 -27.98 10.07 12.21
N ASP A 653 -27.22 9.47 11.29
CA ASP A 653 -27.75 8.74 10.14
C ASP A 653 -27.94 7.28 10.55
N THR A 654 -29.16 6.73 10.39
CA THR A 654 -29.43 5.30 10.61
C THR A 654 -29.55 4.57 9.28
N GLU A 655 -28.98 3.38 9.18
CA GLU A 655 -29.13 2.49 8.03
C GLU A 655 -29.29 1.03 8.49
N ILE A 656 -29.96 0.22 7.68
CA ILE A 656 -30.09 -1.22 7.93
C ILE A 656 -29.15 -1.95 7.00
N ILE A 657 -28.27 -2.76 7.58
CA ILE A 657 -27.30 -3.58 6.87
C ILE A 657 -27.49 -5.05 7.19
N ARG A 658 -27.08 -5.93 6.28
CA ARG A 658 -27.12 -7.38 6.47
C ARG A 658 -25.73 -7.97 6.36
N ILE A 659 -25.35 -8.77 7.34
CA ILE A 659 -24.01 -9.34 7.44
C ILE A 659 -24.07 -10.85 7.71
N ALA A 660 -23.46 -11.64 6.83
CA ALA A 660 -23.19 -13.05 7.08
C ALA A 660 -21.99 -13.16 8.03
N THR A 661 -22.19 -13.71 9.22
CA THR A 661 -21.20 -13.83 10.30
C THR A 661 -21.16 -15.26 10.87
N GLY A 662 -20.33 -15.51 11.89
CA GLY A 662 -20.07 -16.85 12.40
C GLY A 662 -19.16 -17.64 11.46
N LEU A 663 -19.25 -18.96 11.37
CA LEU A 663 -18.34 -19.79 10.56
C LEU A 663 -18.64 -19.64 9.05
N LEU A 664 -17.85 -18.87 8.30
CA LEU A 664 -18.16 -18.56 6.90
C LEU A 664 -17.45 -19.46 5.88
N LEU A 665 -16.28 -20.02 6.21
CA LEU A 665 -15.54 -20.89 5.28
C LEU A 665 -16.40 -22.01 4.67
N PRO A 666 -17.26 -22.72 5.42
CA PRO A 666 -18.09 -23.79 4.86
C PRO A 666 -19.22 -23.31 3.94
N ILE A 667 -19.61 -22.04 4.03
CA ILE A 667 -20.68 -21.44 3.20
C ILE A 667 -20.12 -20.45 2.17
N TRP A 668 -18.79 -20.40 2.01
CA TRP A 668 -18.12 -19.38 1.21
C TRP A 668 -18.61 -19.35 -0.24
N SER A 669 -18.83 -20.52 -0.84
CA SER A 669 -19.33 -20.67 -2.21
C SER A 669 -20.79 -20.23 -2.40
N ALA A 670 -21.59 -20.19 -1.33
CA ALA A 670 -22.98 -19.70 -1.37
C ALA A 670 -23.07 -18.17 -1.20
N LEU A 671 -22.01 -17.54 -0.69
CA LEU A 671 -21.96 -16.09 -0.56
C LEU A 671 -21.74 -15.41 -1.92
N PRO A 672 -22.22 -14.17 -2.12
CA PRO A 672 -22.14 -13.48 -3.40
C PRO A 672 -20.69 -13.27 -3.85
N SER A 673 -20.38 -13.32 -5.14
CA SER A 673 -19.00 -13.17 -5.65
C SER A 673 -18.64 -11.77 -6.11
N ASP A 674 -19.64 -10.89 -6.21
CA ASP A 674 -19.57 -9.49 -6.63
C ASP A 674 -18.98 -8.57 -5.55
N HIS A 675 -19.17 -8.89 -4.26
CA HIS A 675 -18.62 -8.10 -3.16
C HIS A 675 -17.88 -8.96 -2.13
N LEU A 676 -16.61 -9.27 -2.40
CA LEU A 676 -15.77 -10.15 -1.57
C LEU A 676 -15.28 -9.52 -0.25
N ALA A 677 -15.49 -8.22 -0.05
CA ALA A 677 -15.01 -7.52 1.15
C ALA A 677 -15.69 -8.01 2.44
N VAL A 678 -14.88 -8.31 3.45
CA VAL A 678 -15.33 -8.62 4.82
C VAL A 678 -15.37 -7.31 5.61
N ASN A 679 -16.52 -7.02 6.23
CA ASN A 679 -16.79 -5.80 6.97
C ASN A 679 -16.76 -6.07 8.48
N ARG A 680 -16.34 -5.07 9.25
CA ARG A 680 -16.41 -5.09 10.71
C ARG A 680 -17.25 -3.92 11.21
N ILE A 681 -18.32 -4.19 11.91
CA ILE A 681 -19.12 -3.16 12.59
C ILE A 681 -18.66 -3.13 14.03
N VAL A 682 -18.34 -1.95 14.56
CA VAL A 682 -17.94 -1.76 15.96
C VAL A 682 -18.77 -0.62 16.55
N ASP A 683 -19.50 -0.90 17.62
CA ASP A 683 -20.26 0.13 18.34
C ASP A 683 -19.38 0.89 19.35
N ALA A 684 -19.92 1.98 19.91
CA ALA A 684 -19.20 2.79 20.90
C ALA A 684 -18.90 2.05 22.22
N GLU A 685 -19.60 0.95 22.50
CA GLU A 685 -19.38 0.10 23.67
C GLU A 685 -18.26 -0.95 23.44
N GLY A 686 -17.78 -1.07 22.20
CA GLY A 686 -16.72 -2.00 21.81
C GLY A 686 -17.22 -3.37 21.36
N THR A 687 -18.54 -3.56 21.23
CA THR A 687 -19.12 -4.76 20.61
C THR A 687 -18.76 -4.76 19.13
N SER A 688 -18.35 -5.93 18.61
CA SER A 688 -17.92 -6.03 17.22
C SER A 688 -18.55 -7.21 16.48
N TRP A 689 -19.03 -6.97 15.27
CA TRP A 689 -19.53 -7.97 14.33
C TRP A 689 -18.62 -8.03 13.11
N LEU A 690 -18.14 -9.22 12.74
CA LEU A 690 -17.23 -9.41 11.60
C LEU A 690 -17.84 -10.41 10.62
N GLY A 691 -18.01 -10.02 9.37
CA GLY A 691 -18.64 -10.88 8.38
C GLY A 691 -18.70 -10.26 6.98
N ARG A 692 -19.34 -10.95 6.04
CA ARG A 692 -19.51 -10.45 4.67
C ARG A 692 -20.85 -9.76 4.51
N MET A 693 -20.86 -8.58 3.88
CA MET A 693 -22.12 -7.88 3.59
C MET A 693 -22.92 -8.69 2.58
N VAL A 694 -24.23 -8.82 2.83
CA VAL A 694 -25.16 -9.49 1.93
C VAL A 694 -26.20 -8.47 1.50
N PHE A 695 -26.07 -7.99 0.27
CA PHE A 695 -27.02 -7.04 -0.29
C PHE A 695 -28.40 -7.69 -0.48
N PRO A 696 -29.50 -6.92 -0.38
CA PRO A 696 -30.86 -7.43 -0.43
C PRO A 696 -31.15 -8.38 -1.61
N GLU A 697 -30.63 -8.07 -2.80
CA GLU A 697 -30.77 -8.86 -4.03
C GLU A 697 -30.18 -10.27 -3.93
N HIS A 698 -29.21 -10.47 -3.04
CA HIS A 698 -28.50 -11.74 -2.88
C HIS A 698 -29.02 -12.61 -1.73
N VAL A 699 -29.81 -12.04 -0.81
CA VAL A 699 -30.34 -12.76 0.36
C VAL A 699 -31.16 -13.98 -0.06
N GLY A 700 -32.06 -13.82 -1.03
CA GLY A 700 -32.93 -14.91 -1.49
C GLY A 700 -32.14 -16.07 -2.11
N LYS A 701 -31.10 -15.77 -2.89
CA LYS A 701 -30.22 -16.79 -3.47
C LYS A 701 -29.41 -17.51 -2.38
N LEU A 702 -28.82 -16.77 -1.45
CA LEU A 702 -28.04 -17.32 -0.34
C LEU A 702 -28.86 -18.31 0.50
N LEU A 703 -30.07 -17.93 0.90
CA LEU A 703 -30.94 -18.79 1.72
C LEU A 703 -31.37 -20.05 0.96
N LYS A 704 -31.68 -19.90 -0.34
CA LYS A 704 -32.01 -21.04 -1.22
C LYS A 704 -30.84 -22.01 -1.36
N ASP A 705 -29.63 -21.51 -1.62
CA ASP A 705 -28.43 -22.33 -1.81
C ASP A 705 -28.04 -23.08 -0.53
N LEU A 706 -28.38 -22.53 0.64
CA LEU A 706 -28.17 -23.15 1.95
C LEU A 706 -29.36 -23.98 2.46
N GLY A 707 -30.46 -24.02 1.71
CA GLY A 707 -31.66 -24.80 2.08
C GLY A 707 -32.38 -24.26 3.33
N VAL A 708 -32.25 -22.96 3.63
CA VAL A 708 -32.88 -22.29 4.77
C VAL A 708 -34.19 -21.67 4.31
N GLU A 709 -35.29 -21.92 5.04
CA GLU A 709 -36.57 -21.25 4.78
C GLU A 709 -36.40 -19.74 4.95
N ALA A 710 -36.89 -18.96 4.00
CA ALA A 710 -36.77 -17.51 4.03
C ALA A 710 -37.40 -16.96 5.32
N PRO A 711 -36.77 -15.96 5.97
CA PRO A 711 -37.39 -15.32 7.12
C PRO A 711 -38.75 -14.74 6.74
N SER A 712 -39.64 -14.66 7.73
CA SER A 712 -40.96 -14.09 7.57
C SER A 712 -40.86 -12.72 6.90
N PRO A 713 -41.75 -12.36 5.95
CA PRO A 713 -41.72 -11.04 5.35
C PRO A 713 -41.77 -9.98 6.47
N LEU A 714 -40.88 -8.98 6.37
CA LEU A 714 -40.85 -7.84 7.29
C LEU A 714 -42.28 -7.30 7.47
N SER A 715 -42.67 -6.98 8.70
CA SER A 715 -43.98 -6.38 8.92
C SER A 715 -44.10 -5.07 8.12
N PRO A 716 -45.32 -4.62 7.77
CA PRO A 716 -45.50 -3.39 7.01
C PRO A 716 -44.86 -2.15 7.66
N SER A 717 -44.82 -2.12 9.00
CA SER A 717 -44.20 -1.05 9.79
C SER A 717 -42.67 -1.11 9.76
N GLU A 718 -42.08 -2.30 9.80
CA GLU A 718 -40.63 -2.50 9.65
C GLU A 718 -40.16 -2.19 8.21
N THR A 719 -40.95 -2.61 7.22
CA THR A 719 -40.73 -2.31 5.80
C THR A 719 -40.72 -0.80 5.57
N LEU A 720 -41.70 -0.09 6.14
CA LEU A 720 -41.77 1.37 6.05
C LEU A 720 -40.57 2.04 6.71
N ARG A 721 -40.20 1.61 7.93
CA ARG A 721 -39.07 2.17 8.68
C ARG A 721 -37.74 1.96 7.94
N ALA A 722 -37.54 0.78 7.35
CA ALA A 722 -36.38 0.46 6.54
C ALA A 722 -36.25 1.35 5.30
N ILE A 723 -37.35 1.58 4.57
CA ILE A 723 -37.36 2.47 3.39
C ILE A 723 -37.14 3.93 3.82
N GLN A 724 -37.75 4.35 4.92
CA GLN A 724 -37.55 5.70 5.46
C GLN A 724 -36.12 5.94 5.95
N GLY A 725 -35.42 4.91 6.44
CA GLY A 725 -33.98 4.93 6.75
C GLY A 725 -33.06 4.94 5.52
N GLY A 726 -33.60 4.95 4.30
CA GLY A 726 -32.80 4.96 3.07
C GLY A 726 -32.55 3.58 2.48
N GLY A 727 -33.12 2.52 3.06
CA GLY A 727 -33.09 1.17 2.50
C GLY A 727 -33.97 1.00 1.26
N SER A 728 -33.79 -0.14 0.60
CA SER A 728 -34.61 -0.60 -0.52
C SER A 728 -35.13 -2.01 -0.25
N ILE A 729 -36.37 -2.30 -0.65
CA ILE A 729 -37.04 -3.59 -0.43
C ILE A 729 -37.63 -4.10 -1.74
N ALA A 730 -37.21 -5.31 -2.15
CA ALA A 730 -37.78 -5.99 -3.31
C ALA A 730 -39.12 -6.66 -2.96
N LEU A 731 -40.14 -6.39 -3.77
CA LEU A 731 -41.43 -7.08 -3.75
C LEU A 731 -41.41 -8.17 -4.83
N VAL A 732 -41.57 -9.43 -4.43
CA VAL A 732 -41.60 -10.58 -5.36
C VAL A 732 -43.01 -10.82 -5.91
N ARG A 733 -44.04 -10.47 -5.14
CA ARG A 733 -45.45 -10.56 -5.50
C ARG A 733 -46.21 -9.29 -5.10
N PRO A 734 -47.26 -8.89 -5.83
CA PRO A 734 -47.84 -9.59 -6.99
C PRO A 734 -47.06 -9.36 -8.30
N VAL A 735 -46.08 -8.47 -8.29
CA VAL A 735 -45.17 -8.21 -9.42
C VAL A 735 -43.76 -7.93 -8.89
N PRO A 736 -42.71 -8.41 -9.57
CA PRO A 736 -41.33 -8.00 -9.28
C PRO A 736 -41.18 -6.48 -9.42
N CYS A 737 -41.08 -5.79 -8.29
CA CYS A 737 -40.82 -4.35 -8.22
C CYS A 737 -40.07 -4.01 -6.93
N GLU A 738 -39.58 -2.77 -6.81
CA GLU A 738 -38.70 -2.34 -5.73
C GLU A 738 -39.31 -1.13 -5.01
N LEU A 739 -39.47 -1.20 -3.69
CA LEU A 739 -39.82 -0.06 -2.85
C LEU A 739 -38.55 0.62 -2.36
N LYS A 740 -38.37 1.91 -2.68
CA LYS A 740 -37.18 2.66 -2.24
C LYS A 740 -37.46 4.11 -1.93
N ARG A 741 -36.54 4.74 -1.18
CA ARG A 741 -36.57 6.19 -0.94
C ARG A 741 -36.03 6.93 -2.16
N PHE A 742 -36.79 7.89 -2.67
CA PHE A 742 -36.39 8.73 -3.80
C PHE A 742 -36.66 10.20 -3.52
N ARG A 743 -35.78 11.09 -4.00
CA ARG A 743 -35.89 12.53 -3.76
C ARG A 743 -36.50 13.24 -4.97
N VAL A 744 -37.62 13.92 -4.76
CA VAL A 744 -38.33 14.70 -5.80
C VAL A 744 -38.54 16.13 -5.28
N ASN A 745 -38.06 17.14 -6.02
CA ASN A 745 -38.19 18.56 -5.68
C ASN A 745 -37.80 18.91 -4.22
N GLY A 746 -36.71 18.30 -3.74
CA GLY A 746 -36.18 18.55 -2.39
C GLY A 746 -36.77 17.68 -1.28
N SER A 747 -37.93 17.03 -1.51
CA SER A 747 -38.63 16.20 -0.52
C SER A 747 -38.43 14.70 -0.75
N TRP A 748 -38.37 13.91 0.32
CA TRP A 748 -38.27 12.46 0.26
C TRP A 748 -39.63 11.82 0.02
N ARG A 749 -39.67 10.84 -0.89
CA ARG A 749 -40.86 10.04 -1.24
C ARG A 749 -40.51 8.57 -1.30
N ILE A 750 -41.53 7.73 -1.25
CA ILE A 750 -41.41 6.27 -1.43
C ILE A 750 -41.79 5.96 -2.88
N GLU A 751 -40.83 5.51 -3.68
CA GLU A 751 -41.00 5.13 -5.08
C GLU A 751 -41.18 3.61 -5.18
N ILE A 752 -42.12 3.19 -6.04
CA ILE A 752 -42.22 1.80 -6.52
C ILE A 752 -41.51 1.75 -7.89
N ALA A 753 -40.26 1.35 -7.89
CA ALA A 753 -39.44 1.21 -9.09
C ALA A 753 -39.70 -0.14 -9.79
N GLY A 754 -39.68 -0.15 -11.13
CA GLY A 754 -39.85 -1.36 -11.93
C GLY A 754 -41.30 -1.84 -12.10
N ALA A 755 -42.30 -1.10 -11.61
CA ALA A 755 -43.70 -1.44 -11.83
C ALA A 755 -44.07 -1.44 -13.34
N PRO A 756 -44.65 -2.53 -13.88
CA PRO A 756 -45.08 -2.61 -15.27
C PRO A 756 -46.15 -1.57 -15.60
N ALA A 757 -46.02 -0.92 -16.76
CA ALA A 757 -46.95 0.11 -17.21
C ALA A 757 -48.41 -0.39 -17.28
N SER A 758 -48.60 -1.66 -17.66
CA SER A 758 -49.92 -2.32 -17.73
C SER A 758 -50.63 -2.46 -16.38
N GLN A 759 -49.91 -2.32 -15.26
CA GLN A 759 -50.46 -2.51 -13.91
C GLN A 759 -50.56 -1.22 -13.10
N LEU A 760 -50.25 -0.06 -13.70
CA LEU A 760 -50.36 1.24 -13.01
C LEU A 760 -51.77 1.52 -12.48
N ALA A 761 -52.82 1.05 -13.18
CA ALA A 761 -54.21 1.18 -12.73
C ALA A 761 -54.47 0.42 -11.41
N TRP A 762 -53.84 -0.75 -11.25
CA TRP A 762 -53.95 -1.56 -10.04
C TRP A 762 -53.19 -0.90 -8.87
N PHE A 763 -51.96 -0.43 -9.08
CA PHE A 763 -51.26 0.31 -8.02
C PHE A 763 -52.01 1.58 -7.58
N LYS A 764 -52.64 2.29 -8.51
CA LYS A 764 -53.49 3.44 -8.21
C LYS A 764 -54.73 3.07 -7.40
N SER A 765 -55.34 1.91 -7.64
CA SER A 765 -56.49 1.45 -6.85
C SER A 765 -56.12 1.14 -5.39
N LEU A 766 -54.86 0.81 -5.11
CA LEU A 766 -54.32 0.65 -3.75
C LEU A 766 -54.07 1.99 -3.03
N GLY A 767 -54.10 3.11 -3.75
CA GLY A 767 -53.81 4.45 -3.23
C GLY A 767 -52.45 5.02 -3.63
N CYS A 768 -51.71 4.36 -4.53
CA CYS A 768 -50.49 4.93 -5.12
C CYS A 768 -50.83 6.02 -6.14
N PHE A 769 -49.88 6.87 -6.49
CA PHE A 769 -50.04 7.90 -7.52
C PHE A 769 -48.85 7.96 -8.45
N THR A 770 -49.03 8.52 -9.64
CA THR A 770 -47.99 8.61 -10.66
C THR A 770 -47.67 10.05 -11.00
N GLU A 771 -46.41 10.35 -11.26
CA GLU A 771 -45.95 11.63 -11.81
C GLU A 771 -45.02 11.39 -12.99
N VAL A 772 -44.96 12.33 -13.93
CA VAL A 772 -44.01 12.28 -15.05
C VAL A 772 -42.81 13.14 -14.68
N ILE A 773 -41.64 12.51 -14.50
CA ILE A 773 -40.39 13.15 -14.12
C ILE A 773 -39.33 12.74 -15.15
N GLN A 774 -38.64 13.72 -15.76
CA GLN A 774 -37.64 13.49 -16.81
C GLN A 774 -38.17 12.56 -17.94
N TYR A 775 -39.38 12.85 -18.43
CA TYR A 775 -40.05 12.07 -19.49
C TYR A 775 -40.33 10.59 -19.14
N ARG A 776 -40.26 10.20 -17.86
CA ARG A 776 -40.64 8.86 -17.38
C ARG A 776 -41.78 8.96 -16.37
N THR A 777 -42.80 8.12 -16.55
CA THR A 777 -43.86 7.93 -15.55
C THR A 777 -43.30 7.14 -14.37
N ARG A 778 -43.27 7.76 -13.19
CA ARG A 778 -42.83 7.16 -11.93
C ARG A 778 -44.02 6.98 -10.99
N LEU A 779 -43.96 5.94 -10.17
CA LEU A 779 -45.04 5.52 -9.27
C LEU A 779 -44.60 5.72 -7.82
N PHE A 780 -45.46 6.34 -7.00
CA PHE A 780 -45.16 6.72 -5.63
C PHE A 780 -46.26 6.29 -4.66
N VAL A 781 -45.85 6.05 -3.40
CA VAL A 781 -46.73 5.78 -2.27
C VAL A 781 -46.91 7.07 -1.45
N PRO A 782 -48.15 7.51 -1.14
CA PRO A 782 -48.40 8.63 -0.23
C PRO A 782 -47.86 8.36 1.18
N THR A 783 -47.05 9.27 1.71
CA THR A 783 -46.37 9.11 3.01
C THR A 783 -47.34 8.91 4.18
N GLU A 784 -48.49 9.60 4.15
CA GLU A 784 -49.52 9.54 5.22
C GLU A 784 -50.21 8.18 5.33
N LYS A 785 -50.24 7.40 4.23
CA LYS A 785 -50.90 6.09 4.15
C LYS A 785 -49.92 4.97 3.82
N ALA A 786 -48.61 5.24 3.94
CA ALA A 786 -47.58 4.35 3.42
C ALA A 786 -47.63 2.97 4.07
N GLU A 787 -47.79 2.90 5.39
CA GLU A 787 -47.87 1.62 6.12
C GLU A 787 -49.05 0.76 5.66
N ALA A 788 -50.24 1.37 5.53
CA ALA A 788 -51.45 0.67 5.08
C ALA A 788 -51.38 0.23 3.61
N ILE A 789 -50.71 0.99 2.76
CA ILE A 789 -50.53 0.65 1.34
C ILE A 789 -49.47 -0.45 1.20
N ILE A 790 -48.37 -0.37 1.95
CA ILE A 790 -47.34 -1.40 2.03
C ILE A 790 -47.96 -2.71 2.53
N ALA A 791 -48.79 -2.66 3.58
CA ALA A 791 -49.51 -3.84 4.07
C ALA A 791 -50.31 -4.52 2.96
N LYS A 792 -51.07 -3.76 2.16
CA LYS A 792 -51.81 -4.30 1.01
C LYS A 792 -50.93 -4.87 -0.11
N LEU A 793 -49.71 -4.35 -0.25
CA LEU A 793 -48.73 -4.86 -1.21
C LEU A 793 -48.07 -6.15 -0.74
N THR A 794 -47.96 -6.35 0.57
CA THR A 794 -47.30 -7.52 1.20
C THR A 794 -48.26 -8.62 1.65
N ASP A 795 -49.53 -8.32 1.97
CA ASP A 795 -50.57 -9.26 2.47
C ASP A 795 -51.37 -9.97 1.37
N ILE A 796 -50.96 -9.90 0.10
CA ILE A 796 -51.67 -10.62 -0.96
C ILE A 796 -51.43 -12.12 -0.76
N PRO A 797 -52.48 -12.93 -0.50
CA PRO A 797 -52.33 -14.32 -0.11
C PRO A 797 -51.58 -15.14 -1.17
N LEU A 798 -50.83 -16.13 -0.66
CA LEU A 798 -49.93 -17.05 -1.35
C LEU A 798 -50.58 -17.82 -2.50
#